data_AF-A0A7C2UVD5-F1
#
_entry.id   AF-A0A7C2UVD5-F1
#
_cell.length_a   1.000
_cell.length_b   1.000
_cell.length_c   1.000
_cell.angle_alpha   90.00
_cell.angle_beta   90.00
_cell.angle_gamma   90.00
#
_symmetry.space_group_name_H-M   'P 1'
#
loop_
_entity.id
_entity.type
_entity.pdbx_description
1 polymer ?
#
loop_
_entity_poly.entity_id
_entity_poly.type
_entity_poly.pdbx_seq_one_letter_code
_entity_poly.pdbx_strand_id
1 'polypeptide(L)'
;MSTGQAPNTNQRKVVRKVEQRVGKRRLRSRGIRVVYSEDFGKWTCPNVWVVVGVCGPSIFFSDQVLNVPGGKIPRVVKFTLQRDKQSGKVIELRLEISSSLGRVVVSAGVSGSMPTGEYAIPEDEGDLMEFLSKLVKRHFEVKITNDNYDNFRFEVEPILKAFKRLAAALPFINFFERRVRKLKPLRSLSGIDELREYSLIHRVARKCISKLYRKNTWICHEYLYIVPRGDVIELFNVKVYLDGSVSERSIATLPSRLAIVHDPITGVDYLVAFVDGELVKSPLAFDPGNPAKLLEPILAKPGFNVTGDEVFVTAMLLDYLTRTRYFEVALTPGLWPGFGFVDPFGAIDINNYGPKALVDIVKWVDKYYKVNNIEAKANIAYAIAKLITPAIKRTKTQFVDPVIINMSQGGLGVSTLAREIIARIILGIDPGDKRYMLVLSGSVRSEPQFRNLVGHNGLLLILDEQKAGDLANNRHIIHSAAVGENIVGVHAATYGEGFGAVFRSRRGVIINTNVTDRNKILSILAVNESPYTYVRRIRFIPWRGGAEALLNGAAAYADLPDTKPLIGYLAGLFNAHWEELMKPGTFDELTHVALELIKRDAANDPEVVKAVEELEEAVRAIEEREAEEKSGYFTSGNDVMTLINGLKELARVNRRQTDLPNLLLTLLEAGVQEGAAFTRDTRVSVGDVKAGIEDVLRIVGVIRDATDTGAASLDAVANEPGAWGEFAKRIIGMLNNGIVRIDFINGSALIGGKRDSFLGKKPSKLRSLGGKEAFSFTLDEIINAIINASVIEGGEDGGEGGVDSGQTG
;
A
#
# COMPACT_ATOMS: atom_id res chain seq x y z
N MET A 1 56.50 26.34 -6.28
CA MET A 1 57.75 25.93 -5.59
C MET A 1 57.66 24.44 -5.25
N SER A 2 58.59 23.63 -5.78
CA SER A 2 58.89 22.22 -5.45
C SER A 2 57.75 21.19 -5.70
N THR A 3 57.89 19.99 -6.27
CA THR A 3 58.96 19.09 -6.80
C THR A 3 58.24 18.15 -7.80
N GLY A 4 58.81 17.66 -8.92
CA GLY A 4 59.74 16.52 -9.04
C GLY A 4 59.26 15.62 -10.22
N GLN A 5 59.95 15.63 -11.36
CA GLN A 5 60.80 14.56 -11.92
C GLN A 5 60.11 13.30 -12.48
N ALA A 6 60.25 13.11 -13.80
CA ALA A 6 60.19 11.84 -14.57
C ALA A 6 61.42 10.93 -14.22
N PRO A 7 61.71 9.71 -14.77
CA PRO A 7 61.33 9.16 -16.10
C PRO A 7 61.26 7.59 -16.29
N ASN A 8 61.04 7.19 -17.55
CA ASN A 8 61.63 6.07 -18.34
C ASN A 8 61.42 4.56 -18.06
N THR A 9 60.78 3.91 -19.05
CA THR A 9 61.20 2.77 -19.91
C THR A 9 62.08 1.61 -19.35
N ASN A 10 61.59 0.35 -19.46
CA ASN A 10 61.88 -0.62 -20.56
C ASN A 10 61.84 -2.12 -20.12
N GLN A 11 61.06 -2.90 -20.88
CA GLN A 11 61.28 -4.28 -21.38
C GLN A 11 61.69 -5.46 -20.46
N ARG A 12 60.92 -6.56 -20.57
CA ARG A 12 61.47 -7.90 -20.87
C ARG A 12 60.46 -8.83 -21.55
N LYS A 13 60.87 -9.38 -22.71
CA LYS A 13 60.27 -10.47 -23.49
C LYS A 13 60.42 -11.82 -22.76
N VAL A 14 59.46 -12.73 -22.94
CA VAL A 14 59.72 -14.19 -22.95
C VAL A 14 58.97 -14.85 -24.10
N VAL A 15 59.66 -15.80 -24.70
CA VAL A 15 59.50 -16.45 -26.00
C VAL A 15 58.46 -17.58 -25.96
N ARG A 16 57.65 -17.68 -27.03
CA ARG A 16 56.78 -18.83 -27.34
C ARG A 16 57.61 -19.99 -27.88
N LYS A 17 57.44 -21.19 -27.29
CA LYS A 17 57.83 -22.46 -27.90
C LYS A 17 56.58 -23.14 -28.45
N VAL A 18 56.66 -23.54 -29.72
CA VAL A 18 55.64 -24.25 -30.50
C VAL A 18 55.89 -25.74 -30.33
N GLU A 19 54.86 -26.51 -29.98
CA GLU A 19 54.82 -27.95 -30.22
C GLU A 19 53.44 -28.33 -30.79
N GLN A 20 53.49 -29.00 -31.94
CA GLN A 20 52.34 -29.45 -32.73
C GLN A 20 51.68 -30.67 -32.08
N ARG A 21 50.34 -30.69 -32.03
CA ARG A 21 49.56 -31.92 -32.24
C ARG A 21 48.32 -31.62 -33.08
N VAL A 22 48.31 -32.20 -34.27
CA VAL A 22 47.21 -32.21 -35.23
C VAL A 22 46.13 -33.20 -34.77
N GLY A 23 44.87 -32.78 -34.90
CA GLY A 23 43.80 -33.67 -35.33
C GLY A 23 42.92 -34.33 -34.27
N LYS A 24 41.86 -33.62 -33.84
CA LYS A 24 40.50 -34.19 -33.70
C LYS A 24 39.48 -33.04 -33.63
N ARG A 25 38.91 -32.67 -34.79
CA ARG A 25 37.73 -31.80 -34.86
C ARG A 25 36.56 -32.52 -34.17
N ARG A 26 36.27 -32.14 -32.92
CA ARG A 26 34.93 -32.36 -32.34
C ARG A 26 34.01 -31.25 -32.84
N LEU A 27 33.03 -31.63 -33.66
CA LEU A 27 31.85 -30.83 -33.94
C LEU A 27 31.25 -30.37 -32.61
N ARG A 28 31.31 -29.06 -32.31
CA ARG A 28 30.54 -28.45 -31.23
C ARG A 28 29.09 -28.42 -31.69
N SER A 29 28.31 -29.39 -31.22
CA SER A 29 26.86 -29.35 -31.22
C SER A 29 26.40 -28.02 -30.59
N ARG A 30 25.60 -27.26 -31.33
CA ARG A 30 24.86 -26.11 -30.81
C ARG A 30 23.96 -26.60 -29.67
N GLY A 31 24.42 -26.42 -28.43
CA GLY A 31 23.57 -26.59 -27.26
C GLY A 31 22.43 -25.59 -27.36
N ILE A 32 21.21 -26.12 -27.49
CA ILE A 32 19.98 -25.37 -27.35
C ILE A 32 19.99 -24.78 -25.92
N ARG A 33 20.15 -23.46 -25.81
CA ARG A 33 19.83 -22.76 -24.56
C ARG A 33 18.31 -22.77 -24.44
N VAL A 34 17.78 -23.72 -23.68
CA VAL A 34 16.39 -23.68 -23.22
C VAL A 34 16.30 -22.52 -22.23
N VAL A 35 15.77 -21.39 -22.69
CA VAL A 35 15.35 -20.30 -21.80
C VAL A 35 14.01 -20.75 -21.22
N TYR A 36 14.01 -21.23 -19.98
CA TYR A 36 12.79 -21.34 -19.20
C TYR A 36 12.27 -19.91 -18.97
N SER A 37 11.14 -19.58 -19.59
CA SER A 37 10.35 -18.40 -19.21
C SER A 37 9.63 -18.74 -17.92
N GLU A 38 10.03 -18.15 -16.81
CA GLU A 38 9.54 -18.46 -15.46
C GLU A 38 8.05 -18.11 -15.21
N ASP A 39 7.33 -17.49 -16.15
CA ASP A 39 5.98 -16.94 -15.89
C ASP A 39 4.77 -17.79 -16.36
N PHE A 40 4.94 -19.09 -16.69
CA PHE A 40 3.81 -20.00 -17.04
C PHE A 40 3.82 -21.31 -16.22
N GLY A 41 4.24 -21.21 -14.95
CA GLY A 41 4.82 -22.28 -14.14
C GLY A 41 3.98 -23.53 -13.80
N LYS A 42 2.72 -23.67 -14.24
CA LYS A 42 1.98 -24.94 -14.10
C LYS A 42 1.51 -25.43 -15.47
N TRP A 43 1.99 -26.59 -15.87
CA TRP A 43 1.45 -27.33 -17.01
C TRP A 43 0.25 -28.13 -16.52
N THR A 44 -0.90 -27.99 -17.17
CA THR A 44 -2.13 -28.69 -16.80
C THR A 44 -2.55 -29.61 -17.92
N CYS A 45 -2.95 -30.82 -17.52
CA CYS A 45 -3.63 -31.80 -18.34
C CYS A 45 -4.94 -32.17 -17.62
N PRO A 46 -6.13 -31.97 -18.21
CA PRO A 46 -7.38 -32.48 -17.67
C PRO A 46 -7.30 -33.99 -17.44
N ASN A 47 -7.92 -34.48 -16.37
CA ASN A 47 -7.95 -35.91 -16.06
C ASN A 47 -8.99 -36.69 -16.88
N VAL A 48 -9.94 -35.99 -17.49
CA VAL A 48 -11.05 -36.56 -18.26
C VAL A 48 -11.10 -35.86 -19.63
N TRP A 49 -11.10 -36.65 -20.70
CA TRP A 49 -11.37 -36.23 -22.06
C TRP A 49 -12.11 -37.35 -22.81
N VAL A 50 -13.04 -36.97 -23.66
CA VAL A 50 -13.95 -37.78 -24.48
C VAL A 50 -13.42 -37.90 -25.92
N VAL A 51 -12.84 -36.84 -26.49
CA VAL A 51 -12.40 -36.80 -27.91
C VAL A 51 -10.87 -36.69 -28.04
N VAL A 52 -10.27 -35.71 -27.37
CA VAL A 52 -8.82 -35.45 -27.33
C VAL A 52 -8.41 -34.77 -26.01
N GLY A 53 -7.34 -35.24 -25.40
CA GLY A 53 -6.71 -34.59 -24.26
C GLY A 53 -5.83 -33.43 -24.69
N VAL A 54 -6.10 -32.24 -24.17
CA VAL A 54 -5.26 -31.04 -24.36
C VAL A 54 -4.47 -30.77 -23.09
N CYS A 55 -3.15 -30.67 -23.21
CA CYS A 55 -2.31 -30.14 -22.13
C CYS A 55 -1.62 -28.85 -22.55
N GLY A 56 -1.41 -27.95 -21.59
CA GLY A 56 -0.77 -26.67 -21.84
C GLY A 56 -0.59 -25.85 -20.58
N PRO A 57 -0.24 -24.56 -20.69
CA PRO A 57 -0.16 -23.66 -19.55
C PRO A 57 -1.50 -23.56 -18.82
N SER A 58 -1.50 -23.83 -17.51
CA SER A 58 -2.68 -23.91 -16.63
C SER A 58 -3.58 -22.69 -16.72
N ILE A 59 -2.98 -21.56 -17.03
CA ILE A 59 -3.62 -20.25 -17.09
C ILE A 59 -4.67 -20.12 -18.21
N PHE A 60 -4.62 -21.02 -19.21
CA PHE A 60 -5.65 -21.10 -20.25
C PHE A 60 -6.76 -22.13 -19.94
N PHE A 61 -6.63 -22.88 -18.84
CA PHE A 61 -7.62 -23.90 -18.40
C PHE A 61 -8.62 -23.37 -17.36
N SER A 62 -8.42 -22.15 -16.85
CA SER A 62 -9.34 -21.48 -15.93
C SER A 62 -10.02 -20.29 -16.62
N ASP A 63 -11.27 -20.00 -16.27
CA ASP A 63 -11.98 -18.77 -16.67
C ASP A 63 -11.44 -17.50 -15.99
N GLN A 64 -10.35 -17.62 -15.23
CA GLN A 64 -9.67 -16.46 -14.67
C GLN A 64 -9.13 -15.59 -15.81
N VAL A 65 -9.50 -14.31 -15.77
CA VAL A 65 -8.91 -13.26 -16.60
C VAL A 65 -7.40 -13.27 -16.33
N LEU A 66 -6.58 -13.38 -17.39
CA LEU A 66 -5.12 -13.28 -17.23
C LEU A 66 -4.81 -11.82 -17.01
N ASN A 67 -4.45 -11.45 -15.80
CA ASN A 67 -3.50 -10.36 -15.61
C ASN A 67 -2.11 -10.96 -15.73
N VAL A 68 -1.49 -10.85 -16.89
CA VAL A 68 -0.06 -11.21 -17.00
C VAL A 68 0.74 -10.12 -16.27
N PRO A 69 1.50 -10.45 -15.22
CA PRO A 69 2.34 -9.48 -14.52
C PRO A 69 3.33 -8.84 -15.49
N GLY A 70 3.41 -7.51 -15.50
CA GLY A 70 4.47 -6.79 -16.22
C GLY A 70 4.38 -6.78 -17.76
N GLY A 71 3.22 -7.08 -18.36
CA GLY A 71 2.99 -6.84 -19.80
C GLY A 71 3.75 -7.75 -20.76
N LYS A 72 4.17 -8.95 -20.34
CA LYS A 72 4.78 -9.94 -21.23
C LYS A 72 3.73 -10.88 -21.83
N ILE A 73 3.05 -10.44 -22.89
CA ILE A 73 2.30 -11.40 -23.72
C ILE A 73 3.30 -12.39 -24.36
N PRO A 74 3.11 -13.71 -24.18
CA PRO A 74 4.01 -14.70 -24.77
C PRO A 74 3.85 -14.64 -26.29
N ARG A 75 4.94 -14.43 -27.03
CA ARG A 75 4.89 -14.49 -28.50
C ARG A 75 4.52 -15.88 -29.01
N VAL A 76 4.78 -16.90 -28.20
CA VAL A 76 4.60 -18.29 -28.54
C VAL A 76 3.94 -19.00 -27.36
N VAL A 77 2.80 -19.63 -27.61
CA VAL A 77 2.13 -20.52 -26.67
C VAL A 77 2.14 -21.93 -27.24
N LYS A 78 2.46 -22.92 -26.40
CA LYS A 78 2.52 -24.32 -26.80
C LYS A 78 1.48 -25.13 -26.06
N PHE A 79 0.86 -26.05 -26.77
CA PHE A 79 -0.06 -27.06 -26.28
C PHE A 79 0.38 -28.42 -26.79
N THR A 80 -0.11 -29.47 -26.14
CA THR A 80 0.00 -30.85 -26.65
C THR A 80 -1.37 -31.47 -26.73
N LEU A 81 -1.66 -32.11 -27.86
CA LEU A 81 -2.86 -32.91 -28.08
C LEU A 81 -2.49 -34.40 -27.97
N GLN A 82 -3.32 -35.19 -27.31
CA GLN A 82 -3.15 -36.64 -27.18
C GLN A 82 -4.51 -37.35 -27.11
N ARG A 83 -4.66 -38.50 -27.76
CA ARG A 83 -5.93 -39.27 -27.70
C ARG A 83 -5.99 -40.18 -26.47
N ASP A 84 -4.89 -40.85 -26.16
CA ASP A 84 -4.76 -41.79 -25.04
C ASP A 84 -3.38 -41.65 -24.41
N LYS A 85 -3.35 -41.60 -23.07
CA LYS A 85 -2.12 -41.53 -22.24
C LYS A 85 -1.15 -42.67 -22.56
N GLN A 86 -1.63 -43.81 -23.05
CA GLN A 86 -0.80 -44.98 -23.37
C GLN A 86 -0.28 -45.00 -24.82
N SER A 87 -0.91 -44.28 -25.75
CA SER A 87 -0.65 -44.41 -27.19
C SER A 87 0.68 -43.81 -27.68
N GLY A 88 1.35 -42.99 -26.86
CA GLY A 88 2.61 -42.30 -27.20
C GLY A 88 2.51 -41.27 -28.33
N LYS A 89 1.38 -41.18 -29.04
CA LYS A 89 1.13 -40.21 -30.12
C LYS A 89 0.75 -38.86 -29.53
N VAL A 90 1.69 -37.94 -29.51
CA VAL A 90 1.51 -36.56 -29.04
C VAL A 90 1.75 -35.58 -30.18
N ILE A 91 0.80 -34.67 -30.39
CA ILE A 91 0.95 -33.55 -31.33
C ILE A 91 1.29 -32.31 -30.51
N GLU A 92 2.43 -31.70 -30.78
CA GLU A 92 2.78 -30.39 -30.29
C GLU A 92 2.13 -29.33 -31.17
N LEU A 93 1.29 -28.50 -30.57
CA LEU A 93 0.64 -27.37 -31.22
C LEU A 93 1.27 -26.08 -30.70
N ARG A 94 1.64 -25.18 -31.61
CA ARG A 94 2.32 -23.91 -31.32
C ARG A 94 1.53 -22.78 -31.96
N LEU A 95 1.04 -21.86 -31.14
CA LEU A 95 0.45 -20.59 -31.56
C LEU A 95 1.51 -19.51 -31.42
N GLU A 96 1.77 -18.76 -32.48
CA GLU A 96 2.81 -17.74 -32.54
C GLU A 96 2.31 -16.45 -33.15
N ILE A 97 2.56 -15.32 -32.49
CA ILE A 97 2.34 -14.01 -33.11
C ILE A 97 3.43 -13.77 -34.16
N SER A 98 3.03 -13.73 -35.43
CA SER A 98 3.91 -13.36 -36.53
C SER A 98 3.83 -11.86 -36.80
N SER A 99 4.88 -11.13 -36.45
CA SER A 99 4.98 -9.67 -36.70
C SER A 99 5.06 -9.32 -38.19
N SER A 100 5.59 -10.22 -39.03
CA SER A 100 5.67 -10.02 -40.48
C SER A 100 4.35 -10.25 -41.19
N LEU A 101 3.53 -11.19 -40.68
CA LEU A 101 2.22 -11.51 -41.24
C LEU A 101 1.08 -10.72 -40.59
N GLY A 102 1.32 -10.09 -39.44
CA GLY A 102 0.28 -9.39 -38.68
C GLY A 102 -0.87 -10.33 -38.29
N ARG A 103 -0.55 -11.57 -37.93
CA ARG A 103 -1.49 -12.64 -37.60
C ARG A 103 -0.91 -13.60 -36.56
N VAL A 104 -1.79 -14.38 -35.93
CA VAL A 104 -1.37 -15.55 -35.14
C VAL A 104 -1.24 -16.73 -36.08
N VAL A 105 -0.04 -17.31 -36.14
CA VAL A 105 0.28 -18.51 -36.90
C VAL A 105 0.12 -19.70 -35.97
N VAL A 106 -0.61 -20.71 -36.41
CA VAL A 106 -0.74 -21.98 -35.69
C VAL A 106 0.06 -23.01 -36.46
N SER A 107 0.97 -23.70 -35.78
CA SER A 107 1.77 -24.79 -36.35
C SER A 107 1.61 -26.02 -35.48
N ALA A 108 1.56 -27.19 -36.09
CA ALA A 108 1.42 -28.44 -35.37
C ALA A 108 2.40 -29.49 -35.90
N GLY A 109 3.00 -30.28 -35.01
CA GLY A 109 3.92 -31.34 -35.38
C GLY A 109 3.90 -32.50 -34.39
N VAL A 110 4.30 -33.69 -34.84
CA VAL A 110 4.43 -34.85 -33.94
C VAL A 110 5.68 -34.65 -33.07
N SER A 111 5.55 -34.88 -31.76
CA SER A 111 6.65 -34.66 -30.81
C SER A 111 7.92 -35.42 -31.21
N GLY A 112 9.08 -34.74 -31.21
CA GLY A 112 10.39 -35.31 -31.60
C GLY A 112 10.77 -35.18 -33.08
N SER A 113 9.89 -34.65 -33.95
CA SER A 113 10.23 -34.31 -35.35
C SER A 113 10.59 -32.83 -35.51
N MET A 114 11.44 -32.45 -36.50
CA MET A 114 11.62 -31.03 -36.83
C MET A 114 10.25 -30.44 -37.21
N PRO A 115 9.97 -29.16 -36.92
CA PRO A 115 8.70 -28.52 -37.26
C PRO A 115 8.65 -28.24 -38.77
N THR A 116 8.57 -29.30 -39.57
CA THR A 116 8.09 -29.26 -40.97
C THR A 116 6.58 -29.45 -41.02
N GLY A 117 5.93 -29.30 -39.87
CA GLY A 117 4.54 -29.64 -39.63
C GLY A 117 3.54 -28.64 -40.21
N GLU A 118 2.32 -29.11 -40.31
CA GLU A 118 1.17 -28.41 -40.83
C GLU A 118 1.00 -27.06 -40.13
N TYR A 119 0.71 -26.01 -40.90
CA TYR A 119 0.46 -24.69 -40.36
C TYR A 119 -0.83 -24.11 -40.92
N ALA A 120 -1.44 -23.23 -40.14
CA ALA A 120 -2.57 -22.40 -40.51
C ALA A 120 -2.35 -20.97 -40.04
N ILE A 121 -3.03 -20.03 -40.69
CA ILE A 121 -3.13 -18.63 -40.29
C ILE A 121 -4.62 -18.35 -40.13
N PRO A 122 -5.24 -18.76 -39.01
CA PRO A 122 -6.68 -18.61 -38.83
C PRO A 122 -7.06 -17.12 -38.78
N GLU A 123 -8.14 -16.74 -39.48
CA GLU A 123 -8.68 -15.38 -39.38
C GLU A 123 -9.53 -15.22 -38.12
N ASP A 124 -10.24 -16.28 -37.72
CA ASP A 124 -11.10 -16.32 -36.54
C ASP A 124 -11.08 -17.67 -35.81
N GLU A 125 -11.96 -17.83 -34.81
CA GLU A 125 -12.12 -19.08 -34.04
C GLU A 125 -12.62 -20.24 -34.91
N GLY A 126 -13.44 -19.97 -35.92
CA GLY A 126 -14.00 -20.96 -36.84
C GLY A 126 -12.91 -21.59 -37.70
N ASP A 127 -12.05 -20.77 -38.29
CA ASP A 127 -10.88 -21.23 -39.06
C ASP A 127 -9.94 -22.09 -38.21
N LEU A 128 -9.72 -21.68 -36.95
CA LEU A 128 -8.89 -22.44 -36.02
C LEU A 128 -9.54 -23.78 -35.67
N MET A 129 -10.85 -23.79 -35.41
CA MET A 129 -11.60 -25.01 -35.14
C MET A 129 -11.58 -25.98 -36.33
N GLU A 130 -11.68 -25.47 -37.56
CA GLU A 130 -11.56 -26.30 -38.76
C GLU A 130 -10.16 -26.92 -38.89
N PHE A 131 -9.11 -26.12 -38.65
CA PHE A 131 -7.73 -26.61 -38.64
C PHE A 131 -7.53 -27.70 -37.58
N LEU A 132 -7.96 -27.47 -36.34
CA LEU A 132 -7.84 -28.43 -35.24
C LEU A 132 -8.62 -29.71 -35.53
N SER A 133 -9.83 -29.61 -36.10
CA SER A 133 -10.65 -30.77 -36.48
C SER A 133 -9.96 -31.63 -37.54
N LYS A 134 -9.37 -31.00 -38.58
CA LYS A 134 -8.60 -31.70 -39.62
C LYS A 134 -7.35 -32.37 -39.05
N LEU A 135 -6.66 -31.68 -38.14
CA LEU A 135 -5.45 -32.16 -37.48
C LEU A 135 -5.75 -33.41 -36.64
N VAL A 136 -6.81 -33.37 -35.82
CA VAL A 136 -7.26 -34.49 -34.99
C VAL A 136 -7.71 -35.67 -35.83
N LYS A 137 -8.48 -35.43 -36.91
CA LYS A 137 -8.90 -36.49 -37.84
C LYS A 137 -7.70 -37.20 -38.47
N ARG A 138 -6.67 -36.46 -38.86
CA ARG A 138 -5.52 -37.02 -39.59
C ARG A 138 -4.59 -37.83 -38.69
N HIS A 139 -4.31 -37.33 -37.50
CA HIS A 139 -3.29 -37.94 -36.62
C HIS A 139 -3.85 -38.91 -35.59
N PHE A 140 -5.13 -38.75 -35.23
CA PHE A 140 -5.80 -39.59 -34.26
C PHE A 140 -6.92 -40.44 -34.86
N GLU A 141 -7.22 -40.31 -36.15
CA GLU A 141 -8.31 -41.04 -36.84
C GLU A 141 -9.69 -40.80 -36.20
N VAL A 142 -9.88 -39.65 -35.55
CA VAL A 142 -11.13 -39.26 -34.90
C VAL A 142 -11.91 -38.32 -35.82
N LYS A 143 -13.10 -38.72 -36.26
CA LYS A 143 -14.00 -37.86 -37.03
C LYS A 143 -14.80 -36.98 -36.08
N ILE A 144 -14.65 -35.65 -36.20
CA ILE A 144 -15.51 -34.69 -35.52
C ILE A 144 -16.84 -34.65 -36.28
N THR A 145 -17.93 -35.02 -35.60
CA THR A 145 -19.31 -35.01 -36.07
C THR A 145 -20.13 -34.06 -35.20
N ASN A 146 -21.37 -33.76 -35.60
CA ASN A 146 -22.25 -32.91 -34.79
C ASN A 146 -22.41 -33.45 -33.35
N ASP A 147 -22.45 -34.77 -33.18
CA ASP A 147 -22.69 -35.42 -31.89
C ASP A 147 -21.51 -35.30 -30.89
N ASN A 148 -20.29 -35.03 -31.37
CA ASN A 148 -19.12 -34.88 -30.52
C ASN A 148 -18.44 -33.50 -30.63
N TYR A 149 -19.00 -32.60 -31.44
CA TYR A 149 -18.45 -31.27 -31.69
C TYR A 149 -18.34 -30.44 -30.40
N ASP A 150 -19.36 -30.46 -29.54
CA ASP A 150 -19.36 -29.69 -28.30
C ASP A 150 -18.31 -30.20 -27.30
N ASN A 151 -18.16 -31.52 -27.18
CA ASN A 151 -17.12 -32.13 -26.36
C ASN A 151 -15.72 -31.79 -26.90
N PHE A 152 -15.54 -31.86 -28.22
CA PHE A 152 -14.29 -31.47 -28.86
C PHE A 152 -13.97 -29.99 -28.64
N ARG A 153 -14.96 -29.11 -28.82
CA ARG A 153 -14.82 -27.66 -28.59
C ARG A 153 -14.44 -27.35 -27.15
N PHE A 154 -15.10 -28.01 -26.19
CA PHE A 154 -14.79 -27.87 -24.77
C PHE A 154 -13.35 -28.29 -24.46
N GLU A 155 -12.88 -29.40 -25.03
CA GLU A 155 -11.53 -29.91 -24.79
C GLU A 155 -10.44 -29.02 -25.39
N VAL A 156 -10.67 -28.45 -26.57
CA VAL A 156 -9.73 -27.51 -27.21
C VAL A 156 -9.92 -26.05 -26.78
N GLU A 157 -10.87 -25.78 -25.88
CA GLU A 157 -11.16 -24.44 -25.37
C GLU A 157 -9.92 -23.68 -24.87
N PRO A 158 -8.95 -24.31 -24.16
CA PRO A 158 -7.71 -23.62 -23.77
C PRO A 158 -6.90 -23.08 -24.96
N ILE A 159 -6.89 -23.80 -26.09
CA ILE A 159 -6.23 -23.36 -27.33
C ILE A 159 -6.98 -22.18 -27.94
N LEU A 160 -8.32 -22.23 -27.97
CA LEU A 160 -9.15 -21.13 -28.47
C LEU A 160 -9.00 -19.87 -27.59
N LYS A 161 -8.98 -20.04 -26.26
CA LYS A 161 -8.71 -18.97 -25.29
C LYS A 161 -7.32 -18.35 -25.52
N ALA A 162 -6.30 -19.16 -25.76
CA ALA A 162 -4.96 -18.65 -26.09
C ALA A 162 -4.93 -17.91 -27.43
N PHE A 163 -5.54 -18.45 -28.48
CA PHE A 163 -5.63 -17.80 -29.79
C PHE A 163 -6.31 -16.43 -29.70
N LYS A 164 -7.49 -16.35 -29.07
CA LYS A 164 -8.21 -15.08 -28.86
C LYS A 164 -7.34 -14.04 -28.17
N ARG A 165 -6.58 -14.44 -27.15
CA ARG A 165 -5.70 -13.54 -26.39
C ARG A 165 -4.48 -13.10 -27.19
N LEU A 166 -3.85 -13.99 -27.94
CA LEU A 166 -2.74 -13.64 -28.83
C LEU A 166 -3.21 -12.72 -29.97
N ALA A 167 -4.41 -12.97 -30.52
CA ALA A 167 -5.04 -12.13 -31.53
C ALA A 167 -5.40 -10.75 -30.97
N ALA A 168 -5.96 -10.66 -29.76
CA ALA A 168 -6.25 -9.38 -29.09
C ALA A 168 -4.97 -8.60 -28.72
N ALA A 169 -3.87 -9.30 -28.42
CA ALA A 169 -2.58 -8.70 -28.10
C ALA A 169 -1.77 -8.26 -29.33
N LEU A 170 -2.05 -8.85 -30.50
CA LEU A 170 -1.34 -8.61 -31.75
C LEU A 170 -1.19 -7.11 -32.09
N PRO A 171 -2.22 -6.25 -31.98
CA PRO A 171 -2.07 -4.82 -32.27
C PRO A 171 -1.08 -4.10 -31.36
N PHE A 172 -0.88 -4.61 -30.14
CA PHE A 172 -0.03 -4.01 -29.11
C PHE A 172 1.40 -4.57 -29.07
N ILE A 173 1.72 -5.59 -29.88
CA ILE A 173 3.01 -6.27 -29.74
C ILE A 173 4.20 -5.32 -29.89
N ASN A 174 4.11 -4.36 -30.81
CA ASN A 174 5.14 -3.34 -31.00
C ASN A 174 5.31 -2.42 -29.78
N PHE A 175 4.21 -2.08 -29.11
CA PHE A 175 4.22 -1.29 -27.88
C PHE A 175 4.90 -2.07 -26.74
N PHE A 176 4.52 -3.34 -26.54
CA PHE A 176 5.10 -4.19 -25.50
C PHE A 176 6.57 -4.50 -25.72
N GLU A 177 6.97 -4.83 -26.95
CA GLU A 177 8.38 -5.06 -27.29
C GLU A 177 9.27 -3.88 -26.91
N ARG A 178 8.76 -2.67 -27.06
CA ARG A 178 9.48 -1.45 -26.70
C ARG A 178 9.47 -1.20 -25.20
N ARG A 179 8.36 -1.47 -24.52
CA ARG A 179 8.28 -1.34 -23.05
C ARG A 179 9.24 -2.30 -22.36
N VAL A 180 9.38 -3.53 -22.86
CA VAL A 180 10.39 -4.51 -22.40
C VAL A 180 11.82 -3.98 -22.60
N ARG A 181 12.05 -3.11 -23.60
CA ARG A 181 13.33 -2.40 -23.81
C ARG A 181 13.48 -1.11 -22.99
N LYS A 182 12.57 -0.84 -22.02
CA LYS A 182 12.42 0.44 -21.28
C LYS A 182 12.27 1.63 -22.24
N LEU A 183 11.03 1.91 -22.65
CA LEU A 183 10.71 3.19 -23.29
C LEU A 183 11.18 4.33 -22.38
N LYS A 184 11.94 5.27 -22.93
CA LYS A 184 12.27 6.52 -22.25
C LYS A 184 11.35 7.62 -22.75
N PRO A 185 10.87 8.49 -21.88
CA PRO A 185 10.24 9.74 -22.29
C PRO A 185 11.10 10.46 -23.33
N LEU A 186 10.47 11.08 -24.31
CA LEU A 186 11.14 11.85 -25.36
C LEU A 186 11.87 13.07 -24.77
N ARG A 187 11.32 13.62 -23.68
CA ARG A 187 11.87 14.71 -22.88
C ARG A 187 11.09 14.86 -21.57
N SER A 188 11.68 15.56 -20.62
CA SER A 188 11.01 16.06 -19.42
C SER A 188 10.47 17.47 -19.68
N LEU A 189 9.25 17.74 -19.21
CA LEU A 189 8.62 19.06 -19.31
C LEU A 189 8.56 19.70 -17.92
N SER A 190 8.60 21.02 -17.88
CA SER A 190 8.61 21.83 -16.65
C SER A 190 7.28 21.82 -15.90
N GLY A 191 6.15 21.60 -16.60
CA GLY A 191 4.84 21.57 -15.98
C GLY A 191 3.69 21.28 -16.94
N ILE A 192 2.47 21.56 -16.46
CA ILE A 192 1.21 21.21 -17.11
C ILE A 192 0.94 22.08 -18.34
N ASP A 193 1.30 23.36 -18.31
CA ASP A 193 1.11 24.25 -19.46
C ASP A 193 1.97 23.81 -20.64
N GLU A 194 3.24 23.49 -20.40
CA GLU A 194 4.14 22.95 -21.41
C GLU A 194 3.61 21.59 -21.93
N LEU A 195 3.09 20.73 -21.05
CA LEU A 195 2.43 19.48 -21.45
C LEU A 195 1.20 19.72 -22.33
N ARG A 196 0.37 20.72 -22.01
CA ARG A 196 -0.81 21.10 -22.79
C ARG A 196 -0.42 21.54 -24.20
N GLU A 197 0.66 22.31 -24.34
CA GLU A 197 1.19 22.72 -25.64
C GLU A 197 1.73 21.53 -26.43
N TYR A 198 2.60 20.72 -25.82
CA TYR A 198 3.27 19.63 -26.53
C TYR A 198 2.41 18.41 -26.79
N SER A 199 1.31 18.22 -26.06
CA SER A 199 0.33 17.17 -26.32
C SER A 199 -0.48 17.40 -27.60
N LEU A 200 -0.45 18.62 -28.18
CA LEU A 200 -1.21 18.94 -29.39
C LEU A 200 -0.75 18.14 -30.62
N ILE A 201 -1.70 17.46 -31.24
CA ILE A 201 -1.57 16.80 -32.54
C ILE A 201 -2.15 17.75 -33.59
N HIS A 202 -1.27 18.52 -34.25
CA HIS A 202 -1.66 19.54 -35.24
C HIS A 202 -1.29 19.17 -36.67
N ARG A 203 -0.74 17.97 -36.91
CA ARG A 203 -0.36 17.50 -38.25
C ARG A 203 -1.04 16.19 -38.56
N VAL A 204 -1.41 16.03 -39.84
CA VAL A 204 -1.87 14.74 -40.34
C VAL A 204 -0.73 13.73 -40.19
N ALA A 205 -1.02 12.62 -39.53
CA ALA A 205 -0.11 11.49 -39.43
C ALA A 205 -0.73 10.28 -40.12
N ARG A 206 0.12 9.46 -40.76
CA ARG A 206 -0.30 8.17 -41.30
C ARG A 206 0.61 7.06 -40.79
N LYS A 207 0.01 5.91 -40.49
CA LYS A 207 0.73 4.72 -40.07
C LYS A 207 0.30 3.54 -40.91
N CYS A 208 1.27 2.79 -41.44
CA CYS A 208 0.98 1.55 -42.13
C CYS A 208 0.51 0.48 -41.15
N ILE A 209 -0.66 -0.11 -41.40
CA ILE A 209 -1.27 -1.17 -40.59
C ILE A 209 -0.98 -2.53 -41.21
N SER A 210 -1.23 -2.67 -42.51
CA SER A 210 -1.04 -3.92 -43.24
C SER A 210 -0.30 -3.70 -44.57
N LYS A 211 0.55 -4.66 -44.93
CA LYS A 211 1.35 -4.65 -46.17
C LYS A 211 0.98 -5.83 -47.04
N LEU A 212 0.86 -5.58 -48.35
CA LEU A 212 0.76 -6.60 -49.38
C LEU A 212 2.10 -6.69 -50.13
N TYR A 213 2.50 -7.90 -50.48
CA TYR A 213 3.66 -8.13 -51.33
C TYR A 213 3.24 -8.10 -52.80
N ARG A 214 3.75 -7.14 -53.57
CA ARG A 214 3.42 -6.97 -55.00
C ARG A 214 4.66 -6.53 -55.77
N LYS A 215 4.90 -7.12 -56.94
CA LYS A 215 6.02 -6.76 -57.85
C LYS A 215 7.39 -6.69 -57.12
N ASN A 216 7.71 -7.71 -56.32
CA ASN A 216 8.93 -7.78 -55.49
C ASN A 216 9.11 -6.65 -54.45
N THR A 217 8.03 -5.98 -54.05
CA THR A 217 8.07 -4.93 -53.01
C THR A 217 6.89 -5.07 -52.04
N TRP A 218 7.11 -4.73 -50.77
CA TRP A 218 6.04 -4.63 -49.79
C TRP A 218 5.38 -3.25 -49.88
N ILE A 219 4.13 -3.21 -50.29
CA ILE A 219 3.34 -1.99 -50.41
C ILE A 219 2.35 -1.97 -49.24
N CYS A 220 2.26 -0.84 -48.56
CA CYS A 220 1.25 -0.69 -47.53
C CYS A 220 -0.13 -0.48 -48.17
N HIS A 221 -1.09 -1.32 -47.83
CA HIS A 221 -2.43 -1.32 -48.41
C HIS A 221 -3.52 -0.98 -47.39
N GLU A 222 -3.17 -0.87 -46.11
CA GLU A 222 -4.08 -0.42 -45.06
C GLU A 222 -3.34 0.57 -44.16
N TYR A 223 -3.94 1.73 -43.94
CA TYR A 223 -3.35 2.85 -43.22
C TYR A 223 -4.28 3.33 -42.11
N LEU A 224 -3.69 3.74 -41.00
CA LEU A 224 -4.36 4.57 -40.00
C LEU A 224 -3.97 6.00 -40.29
N TYR A 225 -4.96 6.83 -40.55
CA TYR A 225 -4.80 8.27 -40.64
C TYR A 225 -5.26 8.92 -39.34
N ILE A 226 -4.45 9.85 -38.83
CA ILE A 226 -4.77 10.73 -37.71
C ILE A 226 -4.89 12.11 -38.31
N VAL A 227 -6.11 12.64 -38.38
CA VAL A 227 -6.43 13.90 -39.06
C VAL A 227 -6.89 14.90 -38.00
N PRO A 228 -6.11 15.96 -37.70
CA PRO A 228 -6.52 16.98 -36.76
C PRO A 228 -7.63 17.86 -37.36
N ARG A 229 -8.65 18.15 -36.57
CA ARG A 229 -9.78 19.03 -36.91
C ARG A 229 -10.13 19.92 -35.71
N GLY A 230 -9.54 21.10 -35.66
CA GLY A 230 -9.71 22.00 -34.51
C GLY A 230 -9.23 21.34 -33.21
N ASP A 231 -10.10 21.27 -32.21
CA ASP A 231 -9.79 20.67 -30.91
C ASP A 231 -9.89 19.13 -30.86
N VAL A 232 -10.27 18.49 -31.96
CA VAL A 232 -10.35 17.01 -32.06
C VAL A 232 -9.37 16.44 -33.09
N ILE A 233 -9.08 15.16 -32.97
CA ILE A 233 -8.51 14.33 -34.04
C ILE A 233 -9.54 13.31 -34.48
N GLU A 234 -9.68 13.17 -35.80
CA GLU A 234 -10.45 12.08 -36.40
C GLU A 234 -9.47 10.98 -36.84
N LEU A 235 -9.79 9.74 -36.49
CA LEU A 235 -9.05 8.55 -36.87
C LEU A 235 -9.77 7.86 -38.02
N PHE A 236 -9.04 7.59 -39.11
CA PHE A 236 -9.56 6.88 -40.27
C PHE A 236 -8.77 5.61 -40.54
N ASN A 237 -9.47 4.50 -40.78
CA ASN A 237 -8.89 3.33 -41.43
C ASN A 237 -9.08 3.49 -42.95
N VAL A 238 -7.98 3.51 -43.68
CA VAL A 238 -7.96 3.66 -45.14
C VAL A 238 -7.34 2.41 -45.77
N LYS A 239 -8.15 1.66 -46.52
CA LYS A 239 -7.73 0.49 -47.30
C LYS A 239 -7.60 0.86 -48.78
N VAL A 240 -6.45 0.53 -49.37
CA VAL A 240 -6.15 0.68 -50.79
C VAL A 240 -6.14 -0.70 -51.42
N TYR A 241 -7.07 -0.97 -52.34
CA TYR A 241 -7.19 -2.26 -53.00
C TYR A 241 -6.28 -2.36 -54.23
N LEU A 242 -6.11 -3.58 -54.75
CA LEU A 242 -5.18 -3.87 -55.85
C LEU A 242 -5.57 -3.19 -57.18
N ASP A 243 -6.86 -2.91 -57.34
CA ASP A 243 -7.47 -2.18 -58.46
C ASP A 243 -7.34 -0.66 -58.35
N GLY A 244 -6.78 -0.16 -57.24
CA GLY A 244 -6.61 1.27 -56.96
C GLY A 244 -7.80 1.92 -56.26
N SER A 245 -8.88 1.19 -55.98
CA SER A 245 -9.99 1.70 -55.19
C SER A 245 -9.57 1.94 -53.73
N VAL A 246 -10.15 2.97 -53.11
CA VAL A 246 -9.86 3.38 -51.74
C VAL A 246 -11.14 3.29 -50.91
N SER A 247 -11.09 2.55 -49.81
CA SER A 247 -12.14 2.52 -48.79
C SER A 247 -11.64 3.28 -47.57
N GLU A 248 -12.37 4.31 -47.19
CA GLU A 248 -12.10 5.13 -46.01
C GLU A 248 -13.25 4.96 -45.02
N ARG A 249 -12.91 4.67 -43.76
CA ARG A 249 -13.86 4.54 -42.66
C ARG A 249 -13.35 5.33 -41.47
N SER A 250 -14.16 6.27 -40.98
CA SER A 250 -13.92 6.90 -39.67
C SER A 250 -14.12 5.85 -38.57
N ILE A 251 -13.16 5.76 -37.66
CA ILE A 251 -13.13 4.76 -36.59
C ILE A 251 -13.10 5.37 -35.19
N ALA A 252 -12.75 6.65 -35.03
CA ALA A 252 -12.83 7.35 -33.76
C ALA A 252 -12.73 8.87 -33.92
N THR A 253 -13.28 9.59 -32.94
CA THR A 253 -13.07 11.02 -32.71
C THR A 253 -12.56 11.20 -31.28
N LEU A 254 -11.36 11.75 -31.12
CA LEU A 254 -10.68 11.91 -29.83
C LEU A 254 -10.16 13.35 -29.65
N PRO A 255 -9.77 13.79 -28.43
CA PRO A 255 -9.18 15.11 -28.22
C PRO A 255 -7.88 15.28 -29.00
N SER A 256 -7.63 16.46 -29.56
CA SER A 256 -6.39 16.77 -30.30
C SER A 256 -5.16 16.86 -29.40
N ARG A 257 -5.35 17.15 -28.11
CA ARG A 257 -4.30 17.25 -27.10
C ARG A 257 -4.21 15.94 -26.33
N LEU A 258 -3.38 15.02 -26.81
CA LEU A 258 -3.19 13.68 -26.26
C LEU A 258 -1.70 13.37 -26.10
N ALA A 259 -1.34 12.78 -24.97
CA ALA A 259 0.02 12.34 -24.70
C ALA A 259 0.06 11.13 -23.77
N ILE A 260 1.20 10.45 -23.77
CA ILE A 260 1.60 9.55 -22.68
C ILE A 260 2.52 10.34 -21.76
N VAL A 261 2.28 10.26 -20.46
CA VAL A 261 3.09 10.95 -19.45
C VAL A 261 3.62 9.95 -18.44
N HIS A 262 4.93 9.91 -18.27
CA HIS A 262 5.58 9.29 -17.13
C HIS A 262 5.56 10.28 -15.97
N ASP A 263 4.90 9.93 -14.87
CA ASP A 263 4.95 10.73 -13.64
C ASP A 263 6.16 10.29 -12.79
N PRO A 264 7.22 11.12 -12.67
CA PRO A 264 8.43 10.75 -11.94
C PRO A 264 8.16 10.54 -10.44
N ILE A 265 7.07 11.10 -9.91
CA ILE A 265 6.67 10.92 -8.51
C ILE A 265 6.14 9.50 -8.28
N THR A 266 5.12 9.09 -9.03
CA THR A 266 4.53 7.75 -8.83
C THR A 266 5.29 6.63 -9.54
N GLY A 267 6.09 6.95 -10.55
CA GLY A 267 6.72 5.99 -11.46
C GLY A 267 5.73 5.34 -12.43
N VAL A 268 4.52 5.88 -12.55
CA VAL A 268 3.43 5.33 -13.36
C VAL A 268 3.31 6.13 -14.65
N ASP A 269 3.06 5.41 -15.75
CA ASP A 269 2.71 6.04 -17.03
C ASP A 269 1.18 6.26 -17.09
N TYR A 270 0.76 7.42 -17.60
CA TYR A 270 -0.64 7.80 -17.80
C TYR A 270 -0.89 8.13 -19.27
N LEU A 271 -2.06 7.75 -19.79
CA LEU A 271 -2.63 8.42 -20.95
C LEU A 271 -3.29 9.71 -20.45
N VAL A 272 -2.91 10.83 -21.02
CA VAL A 272 -3.48 12.14 -20.67
C VAL A 272 -4.13 12.79 -21.88
N ALA A 273 -5.23 13.49 -21.63
CA ALA A 273 -5.93 14.31 -22.60
C ALA A 273 -6.26 15.67 -21.98
N PHE A 274 -6.31 16.72 -22.81
CA PHE A 274 -6.91 18.00 -22.42
C PHE A 274 -8.23 18.19 -23.16
N VAL A 275 -9.31 18.32 -22.40
CA VAL A 275 -10.68 18.53 -22.90
C VAL A 275 -11.20 19.81 -22.25
N ASP A 276 -11.54 20.82 -23.05
CA ASP A 276 -12.00 22.13 -22.56
C ASP A 276 -11.06 22.78 -21.53
N GLY A 277 -9.75 22.54 -21.68
CA GLY A 277 -8.71 23.01 -20.76
C GLY A 277 -8.48 22.10 -19.55
N GLU A 278 -9.39 21.17 -19.24
CA GLU A 278 -9.27 20.23 -18.13
C GLU A 278 -8.37 19.03 -18.49
N LEU A 279 -7.52 18.65 -17.55
CA LEU A 279 -6.71 17.44 -17.66
C LEU A 279 -7.54 16.20 -17.29
N VAL A 280 -7.68 15.28 -18.24
CA VAL A 280 -8.19 13.92 -18.01
C VAL A 280 -7.01 12.95 -18.06
N LYS A 281 -6.86 12.09 -17.05
CA LYS A 281 -5.78 11.10 -17.00
C LYS A 281 -6.29 9.69 -16.71
N SER A 282 -5.70 8.70 -17.35
CA SER A 282 -5.98 7.27 -17.15
C SER A 282 -4.67 6.49 -16.99
N PRO A 283 -4.47 5.70 -15.92
CA PRO A 283 -3.24 4.90 -15.77
C PRO A 283 -3.06 3.92 -16.93
N LEU A 284 -1.83 3.80 -17.44
CA LEU A 284 -1.45 2.78 -18.43
C LEU A 284 -1.22 1.40 -17.78
N ALA A 285 -2.23 0.94 -17.05
CA ALA A 285 -2.41 -0.45 -16.66
C ALA A 285 -3.22 -1.14 -17.76
N PHE A 286 -2.53 -1.66 -18.77
CA PHE A 286 -3.20 -2.30 -19.89
C PHE A 286 -3.80 -3.65 -19.45
N ASP A 287 -5.13 -3.74 -19.46
CA ASP A 287 -5.88 -4.99 -19.39
C ASP A 287 -6.15 -5.46 -20.83
N PRO A 288 -5.47 -6.50 -21.33
CA PRO A 288 -5.70 -7.04 -22.67
C PRO A 288 -7.12 -7.54 -22.89
N GLY A 289 -7.84 -7.88 -21.81
CA GLY A 289 -9.23 -8.31 -21.84
C GLY A 289 -10.23 -7.15 -21.83
N ASN A 290 -9.80 -5.93 -21.51
CA ASN A 290 -10.66 -4.74 -21.51
C ASN A 290 -9.88 -3.44 -21.81
N PRO A 291 -9.41 -3.26 -23.06
CA PRO A 291 -8.70 -2.05 -23.48
C PRO A 291 -9.59 -0.79 -23.45
N ALA A 292 -10.92 -0.95 -23.45
CA ALA A 292 -11.90 0.14 -23.36
C ALA A 292 -11.70 1.02 -22.12
N LYS A 293 -11.33 0.41 -20.98
CA LYS A 293 -11.08 1.12 -19.71
C LYS A 293 -10.04 2.24 -19.82
N LEU A 294 -9.10 2.15 -20.76
CA LEU A 294 -8.08 3.18 -20.92
C LEU A 294 -8.65 4.48 -21.50
N LEU A 295 -9.55 4.37 -22.48
CA LEU A 295 -10.18 5.51 -23.15
C LEU A 295 -11.47 5.96 -22.47
N GLU A 296 -12.09 5.12 -21.64
CA GLU A 296 -13.36 5.40 -20.96
C GLU A 296 -13.43 6.79 -20.28
N PRO A 297 -12.42 7.27 -19.51
CA PRO A 297 -12.49 8.61 -18.91
C PRO A 297 -12.54 9.74 -19.94
N ILE A 298 -11.93 9.53 -21.11
CA ILE A 298 -11.92 10.48 -22.23
C ILE A 298 -13.25 10.42 -22.99
N LEU A 299 -13.75 9.21 -23.26
CA LEU A 299 -15.01 8.98 -23.99
C LEU A 299 -16.26 9.35 -23.19
N ALA A 300 -16.15 9.43 -21.85
CA ALA A 300 -17.21 9.96 -21.00
C ALA A 300 -17.49 11.46 -21.23
N LYS A 301 -16.56 12.20 -21.87
CA LYS A 301 -16.76 13.60 -22.24
C LYS A 301 -17.52 13.69 -23.58
N PRO A 302 -18.41 14.69 -23.75
CA PRO A 302 -19.21 14.82 -24.96
C PRO A 302 -18.33 15.10 -26.20
N GLY A 303 -18.76 14.61 -27.37
CA GLY A 303 -18.09 14.85 -28.64
C GLY A 303 -16.98 13.87 -29.02
N PHE A 304 -16.64 12.91 -28.14
CA PHE A 304 -15.68 11.84 -28.43
C PHE A 304 -16.37 10.49 -28.56
N ASN A 305 -15.87 9.66 -29.48
CA ASN A 305 -16.39 8.31 -29.68
C ASN A 305 -15.35 7.40 -30.33
N VAL A 306 -15.60 6.10 -30.23
CA VAL A 306 -14.92 5.08 -31.02
C VAL A 306 -16.01 4.27 -31.72
N THR A 307 -15.96 4.22 -33.06
CA THR A 307 -16.93 3.52 -33.91
C THR A 307 -16.30 2.30 -34.60
N GLY A 308 -14.98 2.18 -34.53
CA GLY A 308 -14.22 0.99 -34.93
C GLY A 308 -13.98 0.03 -33.77
N ASP A 309 -13.09 -0.93 -34.00
CA ASP A 309 -12.60 -1.82 -32.94
C ASP A 309 -11.76 -1.02 -31.93
N GLU A 310 -12.27 -0.87 -30.71
CA GLU A 310 -11.62 -0.12 -29.62
C GLU A 310 -10.24 -0.66 -29.26
N VAL A 311 -10.07 -2.00 -29.32
CA VAL A 311 -8.79 -2.67 -29.05
C VAL A 311 -7.75 -2.18 -30.04
N PHE A 312 -8.13 -2.20 -31.31
CA PHE A 312 -7.28 -1.76 -32.42
C PHE A 312 -6.98 -0.27 -32.37
N VAL A 313 -7.98 0.58 -32.16
CA VAL A 313 -7.83 2.03 -32.06
C VAL A 313 -6.87 2.39 -30.94
N THR A 314 -7.07 1.81 -29.76
CA THR A 314 -6.23 2.05 -28.57
C THR A 314 -4.78 1.64 -28.84
N ALA A 315 -4.55 0.47 -29.43
CA ALA A 315 -3.20 -0.01 -29.74
C ALA A 315 -2.45 0.92 -30.68
N MET A 316 -3.13 1.36 -31.74
CA MET A 316 -2.51 2.20 -32.74
C MET A 316 -2.23 3.60 -32.19
N LEU A 317 -3.15 4.14 -31.40
CA LEU A 317 -2.96 5.41 -30.70
C LEU A 317 -1.75 5.34 -29.76
N LEU A 318 -1.63 4.31 -28.92
CA LEU A 318 -0.49 4.15 -28.01
C LEU A 318 0.84 4.03 -28.76
N ASP A 319 0.91 3.24 -29.83
CA ASP A 319 2.14 3.16 -30.63
C ASP A 319 2.49 4.50 -31.32
N TYR A 320 1.49 5.29 -31.72
CA TYR A 320 1.74 6.64 -32.22
C TYR A 320 2.27 7.56 -31.11
N LEU A 321 1.56 7.65 -29.98
CA LEU A 321 1.90 8.54 -28.87
C LEU A 321 3.26 8.19 -28.25
N THR A 322 3.60 6.91 -28.11
CA THR A 322 4.93 6.52 -27.59
C THR A 322 6.10 7.02 -28.44
N ARG A 323 5.87 7.33 -29.72
CA ARG A 323 6.92 7.84 -30.64
C ARG A 323 6.95 9.34 -30.73
N THR A 324 5.82 10.00 -30.51
CA THR A 324 5.64 11.41 -30.84
C THR A 324 5.31 12.28 -29.64
N ARG A 325 4.70 11.70 -28.60
CA ARG A 325 4.05 12.39 -27.48
C ARG A 325 4.21 11.61 -26.16
N TYR A 326 5.40 11.09 -25.89
CA TYR A 326 5.72 10.49 -24.59
C TYR A 326 6.63 11.44 -23.81
N PHE A 327 6.16 11.94 -22.67
CA PHE A 327 6.86 12.96 -21.88
C PHE A 327 7.00 12.56 -20.42
N GLU A 328 7.95 13.15 -19.72
CA GLU A 328 8.08 13.05 -18.26
C GLU A 328 7.60 14.34 -17.63
N VAL A 329 6.55 14.28 -16.80
CA VAL A 329 5.93 15.45 -16.16
C VAL A 329 5.35 15.02 -14.81
N ALA A 330 5.60 15.79 -13.76
CA ALA A 330 4.98 15.53 -12.46
C ALA A 330 3.46 15.78 -12.53
N LEU A 331 2.67 14.75 -12.26
CA LEU A 331 1.19 14.80 -12.28
C LEU A 331 0.55 14.53 -10.92
N THR A 332 1.36 14.26 -9.90
CA THR A 332 0.89 13.96 -8.56
C THR A 332 0.83 15.25 -7.75
N PRO A 333 -0.37 15.69 -7.32
CA PRO A 333 -0.50 16.93 -6.54
C PRO A 333 0.37 16.94 -5.29
N GLY A 334 0.97 18.08 -4.93
CA GLY A 334 1.76 18.24 -3.71
C GLY A 334 3.06 19.02 -3.91
N LEU A 335 3.81 19.21 -2.81
CA LEU A 335 5.14 19.80 -2.83
C LEU A 335 6.19 18.73 -3.11
N TRP A 336 6.94 18.89 -4.20
CA TRP A 336 7.93 17.91 -4.64
C TRP A 336 9.28 18.56 -4.95
N PRO A 337 10.40 18.02 -4.44
CA PRO A 337 11.73 18.56 -4.71
C PRO A 337 12.03 18.54 -6.21
N GLY A 338 12.54 19.66 -6.73
CA GLY A 338 12.85 19.83 -8.15
C GLY A 338 11.64 20.09 -9.07
N PHE A 339 10.42 19.97 -8.56
CA PHE A 339 9.18 20.24 -9.31
C PHE A 339 8.34 21.38 -8.69
N GLY A 340 8.58 21.74 -7.43
CA GLY A 340 7.80 22.72 -6.71
C GLY A 340 6.42 22.22 -6.34
N PHE A 341 5.45 23.14 -6.29
CA PHE A 341 4.06 22.79 -6.06
C PHE A 341 3.41 22.32 -7.36
N VAL A 342 3.05 21.04 -7.40
CA VAL A 342 2.43 20.43 -8.56
C VAL A 342 0.91 20.53 -8.40
N ASP A 343 0.26 21.28 -9.28
CA ASP A 343 -1.20 21.32 -9.45
C ASP A 343 -1.57 20.91 -10.89
N PRO A 344 -1.94 19.64 -11.13
CA PRO A 344 -2.33 19.16 -12.45
C PRO A 344 -3.70 19.66 -12.93
N PHE A 345 -4.53 20.20 -12.03
CA PHE A 345 -5.90 20.63 -12.32
C PHE A 345 -6.05 22.14 -12.46
N GLY A 346 -5.03 22.92 -12.09
CA GLY A 346 -5.06 24.38 -12.08
C GLY A 346 -6.15 24.94 -11.19
N ALA A 347 -6.44 24.25 -10.09
CA ALA A 347 -7.56 24.55 -9.19
C ALA A 347 -7.14 25.35 -7.96
N ILE A 348 -5.84 25.45 -7.69
CA ILE A 348 -5.27 26.07 -6.50
C ILE A 348 -4.64 27.40 -6.90
N ASP A 349 -4.92 28.45 -6.14
CA ASP A 349 -4.22 29.73 -6.29
C ASP A 349 -2.79 29.60 -5.73
N ILE A 350 -1.83 29.39 -6.64
CA ILE A 350 -0.42 29.19 -6.33
C ILE A 350 0.38 30.51 -6.31
N ASN A 351 -0.29 31.66 -6.42
CA ASN A 351 0.41 32.95 -6.36
C ASN A 351 1.04 33.18 -4.99
N ASN A 352 2.24 33.75 -4.97
CA ASN A 352 2.92 34.10 -3.73
C ASN A 352 2.44 35.47 -3.21
N TYR A 353 1.56 35.45 -2.22
CA TYR A 353 1.05 36.65 -1.54
C TYR A 353 1.85 37.02 -0.27
N GLY A 354 2.97 36.33 -0.01
CA GLY A 354 3.77 36.51 1.21
C GLY A 354 3.15 35.86 2.46
N PRO A 355 3.81 35.99 3.63
CA PRO A 355 3.43 35.30 4.86
C PRO A 355 2.31 35.98 5.65
N LYS A 356 1.75 37.10 5.17
CA LYS A 356 0.85 37.96 5.98
C LYS A 356 -0.42 37.24 6.44
N ALA A 357 -0.89 36.26 5.68
CA ALA A 357 -2.03 35.41 6.07
C ALA A 357 -1.83 34.74 7.45
N LEU A 358 -0.58 34.44 7.86
CA LEU A 358 -0.30 33.89 9.18
C LEU A 358 -0.69 34.84 10.32
N VAL A 359 -0.51 36.15 10.13
CA VAL A 359 -0.89 37.18 11.11
C VAL A 359 -2.40 37.19 11.30
N ASP A 360 -3.14 37.17 10.19
CA ASP A 360 -4.61 37.18 10.21
C ASP A 360 -5.16 35.90 10.84
N ILE A 361 -4.56 34.75 10.52
CA ILE A 361 -4.91 33.46 11.11
C ILE A 361 -4.67 33.49 12.63
N VAL A 362 -3.49 33.92 13.09
CA VAL A 362 -3.16 33.95 14.52
C VAL A 362 -4.09 34.90 15.28
N LYS A 363 -4.32 36.11 14.76
CA LYS A 363 -5.28 37.06 15.34
C LYS A 363 -6.70 36.47 15.43
N TRP A 364 -7.13 35.73 14.41
CA TRP A 364 -8.42 35.04 14.43
C TRP A 364 -8.46 33.93 15.48
N VAL A 365 -7.39 33.13 15.61
CA VAL A 365 -7.30 32.10 16.66
C VAL A 365 -7.33 32.70 18.06
N ASP A 366 -6.63 33.81 18.29
CA ASP A 366 -6.65 34.53 19.58
C ASP A 366 -8.03 35.05 19.95
N LYS A 367 -8.77 35.52 18.94
CA LYS A 367 -10.12 36.02 19.12
C LYS A 367 -11.11 34.90 19.47
N TYR A 368 -11.02 33.77 18.76
CA TYR A 368 -12.07 32.74 18.74
C TYR A 368 -11.75 31.44 19.46
N TYR A 369 -10.49 31.17 19.83
CA TYR A 369 -10.10 29.92 20.49
C TYR A 369 -9.44 30.18 21.84
N LYS A 370 -9.91 31.14 22.63
CA LYS A 370 -9.27 31.53 23.90
C LYS A 370 -8.92 30.35 24.82
N VAL A 371 -9.84 29.37 24.94
CA VAL A 371 -9.66 28.17 25.75
C VAL A 371 -8.71 27.14 25.11
N ASN A 372 -8.75 27.02 23.78
CA ASN A 372 -8.04 26.02 22.98
C ASN A 372 -6.98 26.68 22.06
N ASN A 373 -6.38 27.77 22.51
CA ASN A 373 -5.56 28.66 21.67
C ASN A 373 -4.29 27.94 21.23
N ILE A 374 -3.65 27.26 22.19
CA ILE A 374 -2.44 26.46 21.99
C ILE A 374 -2.73 25.31 21.01
N GLU A 375 -3.83 24.60 21.20
CA GLU A 375 -4.22 23.45 20.36
C GLU A 375 -4.49 23.89 18.91
N ALA A 376 -5.17 25.02 18.73
CA ALA A 376 -5.45 25.58 17.41
C ALA A 376 -4.19 26.07 16.69
N LYS A 377 -3.32 26.82 17.38
CA LYS A 377 -2.02 27.30 16.85
C LYS A 377 -1.09 26.14 16.48
N ALA A 378 -0.97 25.14 17.35
CA ALA A 378 -0.16 23.96 17.07
C ALA A 378 -0.66 23.21 15.82
N ASN A 379 -1.98 23.05 15.65
CA ASN A 379 -2.54 22.44 14.44
C ASN A 379 -2.20 23.20 13.14
N ILE A 380 -2.14 24.53 13.18
CA ILE A 380 -1.70 25.35 12.04
C ILE A 380 -0.23 25.07 11.70
N ALA A 381 0.66 25.11 12.70
CA ALA A 381 2.08 24.81 12.51
C ALA A 381 2.29 23.38 11.97
N TYR A 382 1.60 22.40 12.55
CA TYR A 382 1.67 21.03 12.09
C TYR A 382 1.12 20.83 10.68
N ALA A 383 0.06 21.55 10.29
CA ALA A 383 -0.46 21.51 8.93
C ALA A 383 0.60 21.98 7.93
N ILE A 384 1.31 23.07 8.23
CA ILE A 384 2.42 23.57 7.41
C ILE A 384 3.51 22.51 7.27
N ALA A 385 3.98 21.93 8.38
CA ALA A 385 4.99 20.88 8.36
C ALA A 385 4.54 19.64 7.57
N LYS A 386 3.27 19.24 7.71
CA LYS A 386 2.68 18.09 6.99
C LYS A 386 2.55 18.26 5.49
N LEU A 387 2.65 19.47 4.94
CA LEU A 387 2.75 19.66 3.49
C LEU A 387 4.11 19.22 2.95
N ILE A 388 5.14 19.23 3.81
CA ILE A 388 6.53 18.92 3.47
C ILE A 388 6.83 17.43 3.70
N THR A 389 6.15 16.79 4.66
CA THR A 389 6.41 15.39 5.02
C THR A 389 6.33 14.40 3.85
N PRO A 390 5.48 14.54 2.82
CA PRO A 390 5.47 13.63 1.66
C PRO A 390 6.81 13.57 0.93
N ALA A 391 7.42 14.72 0.68
CA ALA A 391 8.73 14.83 0.04
C ALA A 391 9.84 14.22 0.90
N ILE A 392 9.77 14.43 2.22
CA ILE A 392 10.74 13.87 3.17
C ILE A 392 10.57 12.34 3.25
N LYS A 393 9.35 11.82 3.38
CA LYS A 393 9.04 10.39 3.43
C LYS A 393 9.55 9.62 2.21
N ARG A 394 9.53 10.26 1.03
CA ARG A 394 10.09 9.73 -0.21
C ARG A 394 11.61 9.60 -0.16
N THR A 395 12.27 10.54 0.50
CA THR A 395 13.75 10.61 0.57
C THR A 395 14.30 9.84 1.77
N LYS A 396 13.59 9.85 2.90
CA LYS A 396 13.94 9.24 4.20
C LYS A 396 12.90 8.20 4.60
N THR A 397 13.17 6.94 4.29
CA THR A 397 12.25 5.82 4.55
C THR A 397 11.97 5.56 6.03
N GLN A 398 12.85 6.02 6.93
CA GLN A 398 12.71 5.88 8.39
C GLN A 398 12.07 7.10 9.07
N PHE A 399 11.77 8.16 8.32
CA PHE A 399 11.13 9.35 8.88
C PHE A 399 9.71 9.01 9.36
N VAL A 400 9.39 9.43 10.59
CA VAL A 400 8.07 9.27 11.20
C VAL A 400 7.32 10.58 11.06
N ASP A 401 6.23 10.54 10.29
CA ASP A 401 5.24 11.61 10.14
C ASP A 401 4.03 11.26 11.02
N PRO A 402 3.99 11.71 12.29
CA PRO A 402 2.99 11.25 13.24
C PRO A 402 1.58 11.59 12.78
N VAL A 403 0.64 10.65 12.83
CA VAL A 403 -0.77 10.97 12.60
C VAL A 403 -1.24 11.87 13.73
N ILE A 404 -1.78 13.04 13.42
CA ILE A 404 -2.30 13.97 14.43
C ILE A 404 -3.76 13.60 14.69
N ILE A 405 -4.10 13.34 15.95
CA ILE A 405 -5.46 13.05 16.37
C ILE A 405 -5.93 14.17 17.31
N ASN A 406 -6.83 15.02 16.81
CA ASN A 406 -7.56 15.98 17.62
C ASN A 406 -8.72 15.26 18.32
N MET A 407 -8.67 15.25 19.65
CA MET A 407 -9.70 14.64 20.50
C MET A 407 -10.56 15.76 21.07
N SER A 408 -11.80 15.88 20.61
CA SER A 408 -12.66 17.02 20.96
C SER A 408 -14.08 16.57 21.27
N GLN A 409 -14.77 17.31 22.14
CA GLN A 409 -16.24 17.24 22.16
C GLN A 409 -16.77 17.94 20.90
N GLY A 410 -17.94 17.53 20.41
CA GLY A 410 -18.56 18.18 19.25
C GLY A 410 -18.81 19.67 19.52
N GLY A 411 -18.62 20.53 18.51
CA GLY A 411 -18.91 21.97 18.60
C GLY A 411 -17.73 22.85 19.04
N LEU A 412 -16.53 22.31 19.28
CA LEU A 412 -15.35 23.10 19.67
C LEU A 412 -14.65 23.83 18.51
N GLY A 413 -15.20 23.79 17.29
CA GLY A 413 -14.66 24.49 16.13
C GLY A 413 -13.44 23.82 15.46
N VAL A 414 -13.14 22.55 15.75
CA VAL A 414 -12.01 21.81 15.13
C VAL A 414 -12.23 21.64 13.62
N SER A 415 -13.43 21.28 13.21
CA SER A 415 -13.82 21.19 11.79
C SER A 415 -13.72 22.53 11.08
N THR A 416 -14.07 23.63 11.75
CA THR A 416 -13.93 25.00 11.22
C THR A 416 -12.47 25.34 10.95
N LEU A 417 -11.58 25.06 11.91
CA LEU A 417 -10.14 25.25 11.74
C LEU A 417 -9.59 24.41 10.56
N ALA A 418 -9.99 23.15 10.47
CA ALA A 418 -9.56 22.25 9.40
C ALA A 418 -10.03 22.70 8.00
N ARG A 419 -11.29 23.10 7.87
CA ARG A 419 -11.90 23.43 6.59
C ARG A 419 -11.55 24.84 6.14
N GLU A 420 -11.81 25.83 7.00
CA GLU A 420 -11.76 27.22 6.57
C GLU A 420 -10.35 27.80 6.69
N ILE A 421 -9.56 27.36 7.68
CA ILE A 421 -8.19 27.82 7.84
C ILE A 421 -7.22 26.92 7.08
N ILE A 422 -7.15 25.63 7.41
CA ILE A 422 -6.11 24.76 6.85
C ILE A 422 -6.36 24.47 5.36
N ALA A 423 -7.54 24.00 4.98
CA ALA A 423 -7.82 23.67 3.58
C ALA A 423 -7.93 24.93 2.70
N ARG A 424 -8.75 25.91 3.11
CA ARG A 424 -9.04 27.07 2.27
C ARG A 424 -7.96 28.16 2.30
N ILE A 425 -7.49 28.57 3.49
CA ILE A 425 -6.52 29.68 3.59
C ILE A 425 -5.08 29.19 3.48
N ILE A 426 -4.68 28.15 4.19
CA ILE A 426 -3.28 27.69 4.10
C ILE A 426 -3.03 27.07 2.72
N LEU A 427 -3.95 26.21 2.26
CA LEU A 427 -3.76 25.42 1.05
C LEU A 427 -4.41 25.99 -0.21
N GLY A 428 -5.32 26.96 -0.10
CA GLY A 428 -6.02 27.52 -1.26
C GLY A 428 -7.02 26.56 -1.92
N ILE A 429 -7.48 25.53 -1.20
CA ILE A 429 -8.37 24.49 -1.71
C ILE A 429 -9.75 24.63 -1.07
N ASP A 430 -10.80 24.63 -1.90
CA ASP A 430 -12.16 24.46 -1.40
C ASP A 430 -12.27 23.10 -0.67
N PRO A 431 -12.67 23.08 0.62
CA PRO A 431 -12.83 21.85 1.39
C PRO A 431 -13.69 20.78 0.71
N GLY A 432 -14.63 21.19 -0.16
CA GLY A 432 -15.50 20.29 -0.93
C GLY A 432 -14.89 19.75 -2.23
N ASP A 433 -13.67 20.15 -2.61
CA ASP A 433 -13.08 19.79 -3.90
C ASP A 433 -12.73 18.30 -3.99
N LYS A 434 -13.51 17.59 -4.80
CA LYS A 434 -13.39 16.14 -5.03
C LYS A 434 -12.14 15.74 -5.80
N ARG A 435 -11.47 16.67 -6.50
CA ARG A 435 -10.23 16.40 -7.24
C ARG A 435 -9.10 16.06 -6.28
N TYR A 436 -9.05 16.77 -5.15
CA TYR A 436 -8.03 16.59 -4.12
C TYR A 436 -8.50 15.71 -2.97
N MET A 437 -9.80 15.67 -2.63
CA MET A 437 -10.29 14.91 -1.46
C MET A 437 -9.45 15.22 -0.21
N LEU A 438 -9.32 16.51 0.11
CA LEU A 438 -8.46 16.96 1.20
C LEU A 438 -9.12 16.79 2.56
N VAL A 439 -10.38 17.23 2.68
CA VAL A 439 -11.20 17.08 3.89
C VAL A 439 -12.33 16.09 3.60
N LEU A 440 -12.47 15.06 4.43
CA LEU A 440 -13.65 14.21 4.44
C LEU A 440 -14.49 14.48 5.69
N SER A 441 -15.62 15.15 5.51
CA SER A 441 -16.60 15.49 6.56
C SER A 441 -17.45 14.31 7.02
N GLY A 442 -16.97 13.08 6.83
CA GLY A 442 -17.68 11.88 7.25
C GLY A 442 -16.69 10.75 7.51
N SER A 443 -17.13 9.77 8.30
CA SER A 443 -16.21 8.72 8.72
C SER A 443 -15.80 7.78 7.58
N VAL A 444 -14.51 7.50 7.51
CA VAL A 444 -13.91 6.53 6.58
C VAL A 444 -14.08 5.15 7.19
N ARG A 445 -14.99 4.35 6.65
CA ARG A 445 -15.48 3.14 7.34
C ARG A 445 -14.61 1.90 7.13
N SER A 446 -13.67 1.93 6.18
CA SER A 446 -12.94 0.74 5.75
C SER A 446 -11.49 1.02 5.36
N GLU A 447 -10.60 0.06 5.66
CA GLU A 447 -9.18 0.15 5.31
C GLU A 447 -8.92 0.36 3.81
N PRO A 448 -9.64 -0.26 2.86
CA PRO A 448 -9.45 0.00 1.44
C PRO A 448 -9.70 1.46 1.06
N GLN A 449 -10.74 2.07 1.64
CA GLN A 449 -11.06 3.46 1.41
C GLN A 449 -9.94 4.37 1.93
N PHE A 450 -9.49 4.15 3.19
CA PHE A 450 -8.42 4.96 3.77
C PHE A 450 -7.10 4.78 3.02
N ARG A 451 -6.75 3.55 2.66
CA ARG A 451 -5.55 3.26 1.86
C ARG A 451 -5.54 4.02 0.53
N ASN A 452 -6.68 4.07 -0.17
CA ASN A 452 -6.79 4.84 -1.42
C ASN A 452 -6.57 6.34 -1.18
N LEU A 453 -7.12 6.89 -0.09
CA LEU A 453 -6.97 8.31 0.25
C LEU A 453 -5.53 8.69 0.58
N VAL A 454 -4.81 7.88 1.38
CA VAL A 454 -3.41 8.15 1.74
C VAL A 454 -2.48 8.01 0.52
N GLY A 455 -2.84 7.16 -0.45
CA GLY A 455 -2.08 6.95 -1.69
C GLY A 455 -2.39 7.94 -2.82
N HIS A 456 -3.45 8.75 -2.69
CA HIS A 456 -4.03 9.55 -3.79
C HIS A 456 -3.08 10.61 -4.33
N ASN A 457 -2.45 11.41 -3.45
CA ASN A 457 -1.45 12.42 -3.81
C ASN A 457 -0.57 12.83 -2.61
N GLY A 458 0.19 13.92 -2.73
CA GLY A 458 1.09 14.49 -1.72
C GLY A 458 0.55 15.69 -0.94
N LEU A 459 -0.75 15.94 -0.94
CA LEU A 459 -1.37 16.98 -0.11
C LEU A 459 -1.78 16.42 1.27
N LEU A 460 -2.17 17.29 2.18
CA LEU A 460 -2.70 16.88 3.48
C LEU A 460 -4.00 16.04 3.33
N LEU A 461 -4.21 15.08 4.23
CA LEU A 461 -5.49 14.38 4.40
C LEU A 461 -6.07 14.69 5.78
N ILE A 462 -7.26 15.27 5.79
CA ILE A 462 -8.02 15.55 7.01
C ILE A 462 -9.24 14.63 7.04
N LEU A 463 -9.27 13.74 8.02
CA LEU A 463 -10.39 12.85 8.31
C LEU A 463 -11.21 13.44 9.46
N ASP A 464 -12.33 14.05 9.13
CA ASP A 464 -13.16 14.73 10.11
C ASP A 464 -14.25 13.81 10.67
N GLU A 465 -14.68 14.04 11.91
CA GLU A 465 -15.73 13.26 12.60
C GLU A 465 -15.52 11.73 12.62
N GLN A 466 -14.29 11.26 12.81
CA GLN A 466 -14.05 9.81 12.90
C GLN A 466 -14.60 9.24 14.22
N LYS A 467 -15.33 8.13 14.14
CA LYS A 467 -15.92 7.46 15.31
C LYS A 467 -15.00 6.35 15.83
N ALA A 468 -15.21 5.92 17.08
CA ALA A 468 -14.45 4.84 17.70
C ALA A 468 -14.38 3.56 16.86
N GLY A 469 -15.53 3.11 16.32
CA GLY A 469 -15.59 1.92 15.46
C GLY A 469 -14.81 2.08 14.16
N ASP A 470 -14.82 3.28 13.58
CA ASP A 470 -14.09 3.55 12.34
C ASP A 470 -12.57 3.65 12.58
N LEU A 471 -12.13 4.19 13.73
CA LEU A 471 -10.72 4.10 14.15
C LEU A 471 -10.28 2.65 14.32
N ALA A 472 -11.13 1.80 14.94
CA ALA A 472 -10.86 0.38 15.10
C ALA A 472 -10.69 -0.34 13.76
N ASN A 473 -11.61 -0.08 12.83
CA ASN A 473 -11.61 -0.66 11.49
C ASN A 473 -10.38 -0.25 10.66
N ASN A 474 -9.73 0.87 11.00
CA ASN A 474 -8.64 1.45 10.22
C ASN A 474 -7.27 1.43 10.92
N ARG A 475 -7.14 0.75 12.07
CA ARG A 475 -5.93 0.78 12.91
C ARG A 475 -4.64 0.51 12.14
N HIS A 476 -4.65 -0.44 11.19
CA HIS A 476 -3.45 -0.82 10.43
C HIS A 476 -3.02 0.29 9.46
N ILE A 477 -3.98 0.99 8.85
CA ILE A 477 -3.69 2.11 7.94
C ILE A 477 -3.25 3.35 8.72
N ILE A 478 -3.88 3.65 9.86
CA ILE A 478 -3.47 4.74 10.77
C ILE A 478 -2.00 4.56 11.17
N HIS A 479 -1.64 3.34 11.59
CA HIS A 479 -0.29 3.01 11.99
C HIS A 479 0.73 3.08 10.84
N SER A 480 0.34 2.60 9.64
CA SER A 480 1.22 2.52 8.48
C SER A 480 1.39 3.86 7.76
N ALA A 481 0.38 4.75 7.83
CA ALA A 481 0.44 6.08 7.25
C ALA A 481 1.56 6.94 7.86
N ALA A 482 1.92 6.66 9.13
CA ALA A 482 2.89 7.43 9.88
C ALA A 482 4.36 7.18 9.51
N VAL A 483 4.69 6.13 8.74
CA VAL A 483 6.10 5.71 8.56
C VAL A 483 6.49 5.66 7.08
N GLY A 484 7.32 6.61 6.66
CA GLY A 484 7.95 6.65 5.34
C GLY A 484 6.96 6.60 4.16
N GLU A 485 7.48 6.57 2.93
CA GLU A 485 6.67 6.20 1.75
C GLU A 485 6.59 4.66 1.64
N ASN A 486 6.19 4.01 2.74
CA ASN A 486 6.05 2.55 2.82
C ASN A 486 4.77 2.07 2.16
N ILE A 487 4.76 0.78 1.82
CA ILE A 487 3.58 0.09 1.29
C ILE A 487 2.53 0.01 2.40
N VAL A 488 1.50 0.86 2.34
CA VAL A 488 0.37 0.88 3.29
C VAL A 488 -0.69 -0.17 2.95
N GLY A 489 -0.58 -0.78 1.77
CA GLY A 489 -1.28 -1.99 1.45
C GLY A 489 -1.07 -2.41 0.01
N VAL A 490 -1.30 -3.68 -0.22
CA VAL A 490 -1.29 -4.30 -1.54
C VAL A 490 -2.72 -4.79 -1.73
N HIS A 491 -3.45 -4.18 -2.66
CA HIS A 491 -4.67 -4.85 -3.10
C HIS A 491 -4.27 -6.12 -3.84
N ALA A 492 -5.06 -7.19 -3.76
CA ALA A 492 -4.98 -8.22 -4.78
C ALA A 492 -5.12 -7.52 -6.13
N ALA A 493 -4.23 -7.81 -7.08
CA ALA A 493 -4.48 -7.40 -8.45
C ALA A 493 -5.92 -7.85 -8.77
N THR A 494 -6.72 -6.99 -9.40
CA THR A 494 -8.12 -7.34 -9.73
C THR A 494 -8.18 -8.65 -10.54
N TYR A 495 -7.05 -9.12 -11.07
CA TYR A 495 -6.86 -10.47 -11.59
C TYR A 495 -5.43 -10.99 -11.26
N GLY A 496 -5.30 -12.30 -11.01
CA GLY A 496 -4.29 -12.93 -10.13
C GLY A 496 -2.79 -12.80 -10.44
N GLU A 497 -2.03 -12.81 -9.34
CA GLU A 497 -0.58 -12.97 -9.11
C GLU A 497 0.41 -12.00 -9.78
N GLY A 498 0.26 -10.71 -9.43
CA GLY A 498 1.37 -9.83 -9.04
C GLY A 498 1.01 -9.15 -7.72
N PHE A 499 1.96 -8.51 -7.02
CA PHE A 499 1.57 -7.52 -6.01
C PHE A 499 0.60 -6.55 -6.72
N GLY A 500 -0.66 -6.48 -6.31
CA GLY A 500 -1.59 -5.54 -6.93
C GLY A 500 -1.19 -4.11 -6.60
N ALA A 501 -2.06 -3.14 -6.92
CA ALA A 501 -1.74 -1.73 -6.72
C ALA A 501 -1.08 -1.51 -5.35
N VAL A 502 0.18 -1.08 -5.39
CA VAL A 502 0.99 -0.82 -4.21
C VAL A 502 0.66 0.59 -3.77
N PHE A 503 -0.07 0.70 -2.66
CA PHE A 503 -0.41 1.99 -2.09
C PHE A 503 0.72 2.43 -1.18
N ARG A 504 1.18 3.66 -1.38
CA ARG A 504 2.28 4.25 -0.64
C ARG A 504 1.74 5.38 0.24
N SER A 505 2.27 5.53 1.45
CA SER A 505 1.89 6.66 2.31
C SER A 505 2.42 7.98 1.78
N ARG A 506 1.61 8.70 1.00
CA ARG A 506 2.05 9.96 0.36
C ARG A 506 1.48 11.20 1.03
N ARG A 507 0.60 11.07 2.03
CA ARG A 507 -0.03 12.22 2.70
C ARG A 507 0.34 12.32 4.16
N GLY A 508 0.49 13.54 4.67
CA GLY A 508 0.34 13.78 6.10
C GLY A 508 -1.12 13.62 6.50
N VAL A 509 -1.39 13.01 7.66
CA VAL A 509 -2.75 12.73 8.12
C VAL A 509 -3.07 13.51 9.40
N ILE A 510 -4.23 14.16 9.40
CA ILE A 510 -4.90 14.72 10.58
C ILE A 510 -6.26 14.05 10.71
N ILE A 511 -6.60 13.62 11.92
CA ILE A 511 -7.86 12.97 12.27
C ILE A 511 -8.52 13.82 13.35
N ASN A 512 -9.77 14.22 13.13
CA ASN A 512 -10.60 14.80 14.17
C ASN A 512 -11.60 13.75 14.63
N THR A 513 -11.71 13.56 15.94
CA THR A 513 -12.60 12.56 16.51
C THR A 513 -13.36 13.10 17.72
N ASN A 514 -14.58 12.61 17.88
CA ASN A 514 -15.41 12.86 19.06
C ASN A 514 -15.06 11.93 20.24
N VAL A 515 -14.07 11.05 20.09
CA VAL A 515 -13.54 10.24 21.18
C VAL A 515 -12.56 11.10 21.98
N THR A 516 -13.00 11.58 23.14
CA THR A 516 -12.22 12.49 23.99
C THR A 516 -11.20 11.79 24.88
N ASP A 517 -11.38 10.49 25.11
CA ASP A 517 -10.47 9.69 25.93
C ASP A 517 -9.38 9.04 25.07
N ARG A 518 -8.14 9.47 25.32
CA ARG A 518 -6.94 8.94 24.70
C ARG A 518 -6.74 7.45 24.97
N ASN A 519 -6.97 6.98 26.20
CA ASN A 519 -6.75 5.58 26.58
C ASN A 519 -7.74 4.66 25.87
N LYS A 520 -8.98 5.15 25.67
CA LYS A 520 -9.96 4.48 24.80
C LYS A 520 -9.47 4.38 23.35
N ILE A 521 -8.89 5.45 22.78
CA ILE A 521 -8.33 5.36 21.41
C ILE A 521 -7.16 4.37 21.37
N LEU A 522 -6.26 4.42 22.36
CA LEU A 522 -5.11 3.51 22.41
C LEU A 522 -5.54 2.04 22.56
N SER A 523 -6.53 1.73 23.40
CA SER A 523 -7.05 0.37 23.53
C SER A 523 -7.74 -0.12 22.25
N ILE A 524 -8.41 0.77 21.51
CA ILE A 524 -8.99 0.47 20.19
C ILE A 524 -7.92 0.17 19.13
N LEU A 525 -6.83 0.93 19.14
CA LEU A 525 -5.76 0.79 18.15
C LEU A 525 -4.81 -0.37 18.47
N ALA A 526 -4.50 -0.57 19.74
CA ALA A 526 -3.48 -1.51 20.22
C ALA A 526 -4.03 -2.90 20.59
N VAL A 527 -5.17 -3.32 20.03
CA VAL A 527 -5.88 -4.58 20.39
C VAL A 527 -4.98 -5.83 20.35
N ASN A 528 -3.87 -5.81 19.61
CA ASN A 528 -2.90 -6.92 19.54
C ASN A 528 -1.42 -6.44 19.52
N GLU A 529 -1.17 -5.20 19.92
CA GLU A 529 0.16 -4.58 19.86
C GLU A 529 0.42 -3.80 21.14
N SER A 530 1.68 -3.50 21.45
CA SER A 530 1.95 -2.57 22.55
C SER A 530 1.36 -1.19 22.21
N PRO A 531 0.65 -0.52 23.14
CA PRO A 531 0.25 0.89 22.99
C PRO A 531 1.42 1.79 22.62
N TYR A 532 2.64 1.43 23.05
CA TYR A 532 3.88 2.14 22.69
C TYR A 532 4.10 2.25 21.18
N THR A 533 3.72 1.23 20.41
CA THR A 533 3.88 1.20 18.95
C THR A 533 3.12 2.36 18.29
N TYR A 534 1.97 2.73 18.86
CA TYR A 534 1.12 3.83 18.43
C TYR A 534 1.54 5.17 19.04
N VAL A 535 1.94 5.21 20.31
CA VAL A 535 2.37 6.44 20.99
C VAL A 535 3.59 7.10 20.30
N ARG A 536 4.45 6.32 19.64
CA ARG A 536 5.57 6.87 18.85
C ARG A 536 5.21 7.35 17.43
N ARG A 537 3.98 7.13 16.98
CA ARG A 537 3.49 7.38 15.60
C ARG A 537 2.22 8.22 15.54
N ILE A 538 1.66 8.55 16.70
CA ILE A 538 0.43 9.33 16.84
C ILE A 538 0.71 10.44 17.83
N ARG A 539 0.34 11.66 17.45
CA ARG A 539 0.30 12.81 18.35
C ARG A 539 -1.16 13.08 18.72
N PHE A 540 -1.48 12.95 20.00
CA PHE A 540 -2.81 13.23 20.53
C PHE A 540 -2.87 14.70 20.96
N ILE A 541 -3.89 15.43 20.50
CA ILE A 541 -4.13 16.81 20.90
C ILE A 541 -5.51 16.86 21.57
N PRO A 542 -5.58 16.82 22.92
CA PRO A 542 -6.84 16.94 23.65
C PRO A 542 -7.33 18.38 23.62
N TRP A 543 -8.54 18.59 23.09
CA TRP A 543 -9.22 19.87 23.14
C TRP A 543 -10.06 19.96 24.40
N ARG A 544 -9.94 21.08 25.12
CA ARG A 544 -10.69 21.37 26.33
C ARG A 544 -12.14 21.70 25.99
N GLY A 545 -13.05 20.96 26.61
CA GLY A 545 -14.49 21.21 26.52
C GLY A 545 -14.97 22.32 27.45
N GLY A 546 -16.29 22.46 27.58
CA GLY A 546 -16.95 23.44 28.45
C GLY A 546 -17.74 24.50 27.68
N ALA A 547 -18.63 25.20 28.38
CA ALA A 547 -19.55 26.16 27.78
C ALA A 547 -18.83 27.29 27.03
N GLU A 548 -17.75 27.84 27.60
CA GLU A 548 -16.95 28.88 26.94
C GLU A 548 -16.29 28.36 25.66
N ALA A 549 -15.74 27.15 25.68
CA ALA A 549 -15.09 26.55 24.51
C ALA A 549 -16.09 26.26 23.37
N LEU A 550 -17.34 25.88 23.71
CA LEU A 550 -18.42 25.70 22.73
C LEU A 550 -18.87 27.03 22.12
N LEU A 551 -19.00 28.09 22.93
CA LEU A 551 -19.34 29.43 22.43
C LEU A 551 -18.27 29.97 21.49
N ASN A 552 -17.01 29.82 21.89
CA ASN A 552 -15.82 30.14 21.10
C ASN A 552 -15.83 29.43 19.73
N GLY A 553 -16.02 28.11 19.73
CA GLY A 553 -16.08 27.30 18.52
C GLY A 553 -17.24 27.67 17.58
N ALA A 554 -18.41 27.96 18.12
CA ALA A 554 -19.58 28.38 17.33
C ALA A 554 -19.38 29.76 16.68
N ALA A 555 -18.74 30.70 17.41
CA ALA A 555 -18.47 32.05 16.91
C ALA A 555 -17.39 32.08 15.81
N ALA A 556 -16.44 31.15 15.83
CA ALA A 556 -15.32 31.09 14.90
C ALA A 556 -15.75 31.07 13.42
N TYR A 557 -16.82 30.32 13.09
CA TYR A 557 -17.30 30.20 11.71
C TYR A 557 -17.98 31.49 11.19
N ALA A 558 -18.51 32.33 12.08
CA ALA A 558 -19.28 33.51 11.69
C ALA A 558 -18.40 34.66 11.16
N ASP A 559 -17.12 34.68 11.49
CA ASP A 559 -16.18 35.76 11.17
C ASP A 559 -14.83 35.17 10.77
N LEU A 560 -14.79 34.54 9.59
CA LEU A 560 -13.58 33.96 9.03
C LEU A 560 -12.61 35.06 8.56
N PRO A 561 -11.28 34.86 8.67
CA PRO A 561 -10.33 35.85 8.19
C PRO A 561 -10.41 35.96 6.65
N ASP A 562 -10.53 37.18 6.15
CA ASP A 562 -10.54 37.48 4.70
C ASP A 562 -9.12 37.74 4.20
N THR A 563 -8.39 36.65 3.94
CA THR A 563 -6.98 36.72 3.52
C THR A 563 -6.70 35.78 2.35
N LYS A 564 -5.60 36.04 1.64
CA LYS A 564 -5.21 35.26 0.46
C LYS A 564 -4.52 33.95 0.85
N PRO A 565 -4.52 32.93 -0.03
CA PRO A 565 -3.90 31.65 0.30
C PRO A 565 -2.40 31.72 0.57
N LEU A 566 -1.93 30.91 1.52
CA LEU A 566 -0.52 30.86 1.93
C LEU A 566 0.33 29.91 1.06
N ILE A 567 -0.29 29.00 0.30
CA ILE A 567 0.42 27.90 -0.36
C ILE A 567 1.47 28.35 -1.38
N GLY A 568 1.23 29.43 -2.13
CA GLY A 568 2.22 29.96 -3.08
C GLY A 568 3.48 30.48 -2.39
N TYR A 569 3.32 31.10 -1.21
CA TYR A 569 4.44 31.49 -0.35
C TYR A 569 5.21 30.27 0.17
N LEU A 570 4.51 29.29 0.73
CA LEU A 570 5.13 28.06 1.26
C LEU A 570 5.85 27.26 0.18
N ALA A 571 5.30 27.21 -1.04
CA ALA A 571 5.94 26.58 -2.18
C ALA A 571 7.25 27.27 -2.56
N GLY A 572 7.26 28.61 -2.55
CA GLY A 572 8.47 29.42 -2.75
C GLY A 572 9.53 29.13 -1.69
N LEU A 573 9.15 29.18 -0.42
CA LEU A 573 10.03 28.88 0.72
C LEU A 573 10.59 27.45 0.64
N PHE A 574 9.73 26.47 0.36
CA PHE A 574 10.10 25.06 0.18
C PHE A 574 11.18 24.89 -0.89
N ASN A 575 10.98 25.51 -2.07
CA ASN A 575 11.93 25.41 -3.17
C ASN A 575 13.27 26.08 -2.85
N ALA A 576 13.24 27.24 -2.20
CA ALA A 576 14.45 27.98 -1.83
C ALA A 576 15.28 27.26 -0.75
N HIS A 577 14.63 26.58 0.20
CA HIS A 577 15.25 26.01 1.40
C HIS A 577 15.12 24.49 1.51
N TRP A 578 14.89 23.78 0.40
CA TRP A 578 14.73 22.31 0.41
C TRP A 578 15.88 21.58 1.13
N GLU A 579 17.12 22.01 0.88
CA GLU A 579 18.33 21.45 1.49
C GLU A 579 18.36 21.59 3.03
N GLU A 580 17.71 22.62 3.58
CA GLU A 580 17.56 22.78 5.03
C GLU A 580 16.38 21.97 5.57
N LEU A 581 15.23 22.02 4.88
CA LEU A 581 14.01 21.29 5.24
C LEU A 581 14.18 19.77 5.20
N MET A 582 15.13 19.26 4.43
CA MET A 582 15.44 17.82 4.39
C MET A 582 16.41 17.37 5.48
N LYS A 583 17.02 18.25 6.29
CA LYS A 583 17.95 17.85 7.37
C LYS A 583 17.27 17.20 8.57
N PRO A 584 16.16 17.74 9.11
CA PRO A 584 15.45 17.18 10.27
C PRO A 584 15.28 15.66 10.25
N GLY A 585 15.61 15.02 11.38
CA GLY A 585 15.43 13.59 11.60
C GLY A 585 14.03 13.24 12.09
N THR A 586 13.34 14.19 12.72
CA THR A 586 12.01 14.02 13.31
C THR A 586 11.01 15.05 12.76
N PHE A 587 9.72 14.78 12.93
CA PHE A 587 8.65 15.71 12.57
C PHE A 587 8.67 17.00 13.41
N ASP A 588 9.07 16.88 14.66
CA ASP A 588 9.15 18.00 15.60
C ASP A 588 10.26 18.97 15.16
N GLU A 589 11.46 18.44 14.89
CA GLU A 589 12.56 19.22 14.29
C GLU A 589 12.15 19.86 12.96
N LEU A 590 11.40 19.15 12.11
CA LEU A 590 10.90 19.68 10.85
C LEU A 590 9.96 20.86 11.06
N THR A 591 9.07 20.76 12.05
CA THR A 591 8.11 21.81 12.37
C THR A 591 8.84 23.08 12.81
N HIS A 592 9.80 22.95 13.72
CA HIS A 592 10.63 24.08 14.18
C HIS A 592 11.47 24.67 13.04
N VAL A 593 12.10 23.85 12.20
CA VAL A 593 12.87 24.36 11.04
C VAL A 593 11.98 25.09 10.03
N ALA A 594 10.78 24.57 9.75
CA ALA A 594 9.86 25.23 8.83
C ALA A 594 9.42 26.60 9.36
N LEU A 595 9.07 26.71 10.65
CA LEU A 595 8.71 27.98 11.28
C LEU A 595 9.89 28.95 11.32
N GLU A 596 11.08 28.48 11.67
CA GLU A 596 12.30 29.29 11.69
C GLU A 596 12.63 29.86 10.30
N LEU A 597 12.43 29.09 9.23
CA LEU A 597 12.64 29.58 7.86
C LEU A 597 11.63 30.67 7.49
N ILE A 598 10.35 30.52 7.86
CA ILE A 598 9.33 31.56 7.67
C ILE A 598 9.74 32.84 8.44
N LYS A 599 10.19 32.68 9.69
CA LYS A 599 10.63 33.80 10.54
C LYS A 599 11.83 34.55 9.94
N ARG A 600 12.80 33.83 9.38
CA ARG A 600 13.98 34.43 8.71
C ARG A 600 13.60 35.17 7.44
N ASP A 601 12.75 34.59 6.62
CA ASP A 601 12.29 35.21 5.37
C ASP A 601 11.42 36.45 5.65
N ALA A 602 10.66 36.42 6.76
CA ALA A 602 9.86 37.53 7.24
C ALA A 602 10.56 38.47 8.25
N ALA A 603 11.89 38.45 8.34
CA ALA A 603 12.63 39.19 9.38
C ALA A 603 12.35 40.71 9.41
N ASN A 604 11.90 41.28 8.29
CA ASN A 604 11.54 42.70 8.17
C ASN A 604 10.05 43.00 8.45
N ASP A 605 9.23 42.00 8.78
CA ASP A 605 7.82 42.16 9.19
C ASP A 605 7.65 41.65 10.65
N PRO A 606 7.74 42.55 11.65
CA PRO A 606 7.63 42.19 13.06
C PRO A 606 6.31 41.50 13.44
N GLU A 607 5.21 41.79 12.74
CA GLU A 607 3.93 41.14 13.03
C GLU A 607 3.95 39.68 12.62
N VAL A 608 4.56 39.36 11.47
CA VAL A 608 4.73 37.97 11.01
C VAL A 608 5.67 37.22 11.92
N VAL A 609 6.82 37.83 12.30
CA VAL A 609 7.76 37.23 13.25
C VAL A 609 7.05 36.85 14.54
N LYS A 610 6.29 37.78 15.11
CA LYS A 610 5.50 37.53 16.33
C LYS A 610 4.49 36.39 16.13
N ALA A 611 3.74 36.40 15.03
CA ALA A 611 2.76 35.34 14.75
C ALA A 611 3.44 33.96 14.67
N VAL A 612 4.62 33.86 14.05
CA VAL A 612 5.40 32.63 13.96
C VAL A 612 5.93 32.19 15.33
N GLU A 613 6.41 33.12 16.15
CA GLU A 613 6.84 32.83 17.53
C GLU A 613 5.69 32.25 18.36
N GLU A 614 4.48 32.79 18.25
CA GLU A 614 3.30 32.25 18.94
C GLU A 614 2.92 30.84 18.45
N LEU A 615 3.12 30.53 17.17
CA LEU A 615 2.96 29.18 16.64
C LEU A 615 4.03 28.23 17.20
N GLU A 616 5.29 28.69 17.28
CA GLU A 616 6.42 27.92 17.81
C GLU A 616 6.24 27.62 19.31
N GLU A 617 5.80 28.60 20.09
CA GLU A 617 5.45 28.44 21.51
C GLU A 617 4.33 27.42 21.70
N ALA A 618 3.28 27.47 20.87
CA ALA A 618 2.19 26.51 20.93
C ALA A 618 2.65 25.07 20.63
N VAL A 619 3.55 24.89 19.65
CA VAL A 619 4.15 23.59 19.34
C VAL A 619 4.95 23.07 20.54
N ARG A 620 5.83 23.89 21.12
CA ARG A 620 6.62 23.51 22.30
C ARG A 620 5.73 23.11 23.48
N ALA A 621 4.65 23.85 23.73
CA ALA A 621 3.71 23.53 24.80
C ALA A 621 3.02 22.16 24.61
N ILE A 622 2.73 21.76 23.36
CA ILE A 622 2.20 20.41 23.08
C ILE A 622 3.29 19.34 23.23
N GLU A 623 4.51 19.61 22.78
CA GLU A 623 5.66 18.70 22.93
C GLU A 623 6.01 18.43 24.39
N GLU A 624 6.00 19.46 25.24
CA GLU A 624 6.22 19.35 26.69
C GLU A 624 5.16 18.46 27.35
N ARG A 625 3.87 18.71 27.08
CA ARG A 625 2.77 17.86 27.59
C ARG A 625 2.93 16.41 27.14
N GLU A 626 3.28 16.19 25.87
CA GLU A 626 3.48 14.84 25.34
C GLU A 626 4.70 14.15 26.00
N ALA A 627 5.77 14.88 26.30
CA ALA A 627 6.95 14.36 26.98
C ALA A 627 6.64 13.96 28.43
N GLU A 628 5.89 14.78 29.16
CA GLU A 628 5.38 14.48 30.50
C GLU A 628 4.52 13.22 30.47
N GLU A 629 3.57 13.13 29.55
CA GLU A 629 2.70 11.98 29.39
C GLU A 629 3.47 10.71 29.02
N LYS A 630 4.46 10.79 28.11
CA LYS A 630 5.32 9.66 27.74
C LYS A 630 6.11 9.12 28.93
N SER A 631 6.57 9.99 29.84
CA SER A 631 7.27 9.57 31.06
C SER A 631 6.41 8.68 31.96
N GLY A 632 5.08 8.93 32.00
CA GLY A 632 4.11 8.15 32.76
C GLY A 632 3.88 6.72 32.25
N TYR A 633 4.09 6.46 30.95
CA TYR A 633 3.95 5.11 30.37
C TYR A 633 5.01 4.11 30.85
N PHE A 634 6.11 4.58 31.40
CA PHE A 634 7.22 3.75 31.90
C PHE A 634 7.12 3.46 33.41
N THR A 635 5.94 3.64 34.03
CA THR A 635 5.69 3.31 35.44
C THR A 635 5.19 1.88 35.62
N SER A 636 5.51 1.25 36.76
CA SER A 636 5.26 -0.17 37.06
C SER A 636 3.79 -0.61 37.00
N GLY A 637 2.82 0.30 37.13
CA GLY A 637 1.38 -0.01 37.00
C GLY A 637 0.96 -0.41 35.58
N ASN A 638 1.62 0.14 34.55
CA ASN A 638 1.34 -0.18 33.15
C ASN A 638 1.99 -1.51 32.70
N ASP A 639 3.05 -1.93 33.39
CA ASP A 639 3.72 -3.21 33.16
C ASP A 639 2.80 -4.40 33.49
N VAL A 640 2.07 -4.31 34.60
CA VAL A 640 1.09 -5.35 35.00
C VAL A 640 -0.03 -5.47 33.96
N MET A 641 -0.57 -4.35 33.48
CA MET A 641 -1.60 -4.39 32.42
C MET A 641 -1.08 -4.89 31.09
N THR A 642 0.16 -4.57 30.74
CA THR A 642 0.79 -5.18 29.56
C THR A 642 0.82 -6.71 29.70
N LEU A 643 1.22 -7.21 30.86
CA LEU A 643 1.28 -8.65 31.13
C LEU A 643 -0.10 -9.30 31.07
N ILE A 644 -1.10 -8.72 31.74
CA ILE A 644 -2.47 -9.24 31.74
C ILE A 644 -3.05 -9.28 30.33
N ASN A 645 -2.84 -8.24 29.52
CA ASN A 645 -3.31 -8.23 28.13
C ASN A 645 -2.59 -9.27 27.27
N GLY A 646 -1.27 -9.44 27.45
CA GLY A 646 -0.52 -10.52 26.79
C GLY A 646 -1.05 -11.91 27.16
N LEU A 647 -1.40 -12.12 28.42
CA LEU A 647 -2.01 -13.37 28.90
C LEU A 647 -3.44 -13.58 28.38
N LYS A 648 -4.26 -12.52 28.29
CA LYS A 648 -5.61 -12.58 27.70
C LYS A 648 -5.54 -13.02 26.23
N GLU A 649 -4.58 -12.51 25.47
CA GLU A 649 -4.37 -12.93 24.07
C GLU A 649 -3.89 -14.37 23.98
N LEU A 650 -2.92 -14.78 24.82
CA LEU A 650 -2.47 -16.16 24.85
C LEU A 650 -3.61 -17.13 25.24
N ALA A 651 -4.47 -16.73 26.17
CA ALA A 651 -5.66 -17.48 26.57
C ALA A 651 -6.66 -17.61 25.41
N ARG A 652 -6.91 -16.53 24.66
CA ARG A 652 -7.78 -16.54 23.45
C ARG A 652 -7.24 -17.46 22.37
N VAL A 653 -5.94 -17.41 22.09
CA VAL A 653 -5.27 -18.32 21.13
C VAL A 653 -5.46 -19.77 21.57
N ASN A 654 -5.38 -20.03 22.87
CA ASN A 654 -5.58 -21.35 23.46
C ASN A 654 -7.07 -21.69 23.73
N ARG A 655 -8.02 -20.87 23.24
CA ARG A 655 -9.48 -21.04 23.39
C ARG A 655 -9.94 -21.19 24.84
N ARG A 656 -9.30 -20.46 25.77
CA ARG A 656 -9.68 -20.38 27.18
C ARG A 656 -10.48 -19.14 27.49
N GLN A 657 -11.24 -19.21 28.58
CA GLN A 657 -11.85 -18.03 29.19
C GLN A 657 -10.76 -17.08 29.73
N THR A 658 -11.08 -15.79 29.81
CA THR A 658 -10.14 -14.74 30.23
C THR A 658 -10.41 -14.25 31.65
N ASP A 659 -11.03 -15.08 32.48
CA ASP A 659 -11.21 -14.88 33.91
C ASP A 659 -9.92 -15.19 34.68
N LEU A 660 -9.81 -14.62 35.89
CA LEU A 660 -8.59 -14.63 36.70
C LEU A 660 -7.92 -16.02 36.86
N PRO A 661 -8.61 -17.11 37.23
CA PRO A 661 -7.95 -18.41 37.37
C PRO A 661 -7.40 -18.95 36.05
N ASN A 662 -8.10 -18.71 34.93
CA ASN A 662 -7.62 -19.12 33.61
C ASN A 662 -6.46 -18.26 33.10
N LEU A 663 -6.38 -16.98 33.48
CA LEU A 663 -5.20 -16.14 33.21
C LEU A 663 -3.97 -16.62 33.98
N LEU A 664 -4.14 -16.96 35.26
CA LEU A 664 -3.05 -17.52 36.06
C LEU A 664 -2.61 -18.90 35.55
N LEU A 665 -3.54 -19.76 35.13
CA LEU A 665 -3.21 -21.02 34.45
C LEU A 665 -2.43 -20.79 33.16
N THR A 666 -2.86 -19.81 32.35
CA THR A 666 -2.20 -19.46 31.09
C THR A 666 -0.78 -18.94 31.35
N LEU A 667 -0.56 -18.18 32.43
CA LEU A 667 0.77 -17.78 32.87
C LEU A 667 1.66 -18.99 33.17
N LEU A 668 1.16 -19.94 33.98
CA LEU A 668 1.93 -21.14 34.38
C LEU A 668 2.22 -22.12 33.23
N GLU A 669 1.55 -21.94 32.11
CA GLU A 669 1.74 -22.72 30.90
C GLU A 669 2.59 -22.02 29.84
N ALA A 670 2.84 -20.72 30.00
CA ALA A 670 3.66 -19.96 29.08
C ALA A 670 5.08 -20.54 29.04
N GLY A 671 5.52 -20.95 27.85
CA GLY A 671 6.84 -21.49 27.61
C GLY A 671 7.79 -20.46 27.00
N VAL A 672 8.98 -20.94 26.64
CA VAL A 672 10.05 -20.11 26.06
C VAL A 672 9.64 -19.51 24.72
N GLN A 673 8.75 -20.19 23.98
CA GLN A 673 8.23 -19.70 22.70
C GLN A 673 7.29 -18.50 22.89
N GLU A 674 6.51 -18.52 23.97
CA GLU A 674 5.61 -17.45 24.39
C GLU A 674 6.37 -16.32 25.11
N GLY A 675 7.59 -16.58 25.55
CA GLY A 675 8.50 -15.61 26.14
C GLY A 675 8.60 -15.67 27.66
N ALA A 676 8.21 -16.78 28.27
CA ALA A 676 8.37 -17.04 29.69
C ALA A 676 9.24 -18.30 29.94
N ALA A 677 9.96 -18.35 31.05
CA ALA A 677 10.67 -19.55 31.48
C ALA A 677 10.62 -19.69 32.99
N PHE A 678 10.48 -20.94 33.45
CA PHE A 678 10.40 -21.26 34.86
C PHE A 678 11.72 -21.83 35.35
N THR A 679 12.20 -21.33 36.48
CA THR A 679 13.53 -21.68 36.98
C THR A 679 13.54 -22.06 38.45
N ARG A 680 14.51 -22.92 38.78
CA ARG A 680 14.84 -23.29 40.16
C ARG A 680 15.81 -22.26 40.72
N ASP A 681 15.58 -21.82 41.96
CA ASP A 681 16.53 -20.98 42.69
C ASP A 681 16.65 -21.49 44.12
N THR A 682 17.78 -22.11 44.45
CA THR A 682 18.05 -22.68 45.78
C THR A 682 18.25 -21.61 46.86
N ARG A 683 18.33 -20.33 46.48
CA ARG A 683 18.44 -19.19 47.41
C ARG A 683 17.08 -18.68 47.87
N VAL A 684 15.99 -19.10 47.22
CA VAL A 684 14.63 -18.71 47.56
C VAL A 684 13.94 -19.90 48.23
N SER A 685 13.39 -19.67 49.42
CA SER A 685 12.65 -20.70 50.17
C SER A 685 11.34 -21.04 49.45
N VAL A 686 11.14 -22.32 49.13
CA VAL A 686 9.88 -22.82 48.57
C VAL A 686 8.71 -22.55 49.52
N GLY A 687 8.96 -22.64 50.84
CA GLY A 687 7.95 -22.36 51.86
C GLY A 687 7.49 -20.90 51.85
N ASP A 688 8.41 -19.96 51.63
CA ASP A 688 8.11 -18.53 51.64
C ASP A 688 7.29 -18.15 50.39
N VAL A 689 7.66 -18.69 49.22
CA VAL A 689 6.88 -18.49 47.98
C VAL A 689 5.50 -19.13 48.09
N LYS A 690 5.40 -20.33 48.72
CA LYS A 690 4.11 -20.97 48.97
C LYS A 690 3.23 -20.11 49.87
N ALA A 691 3.77 -19.63 51.00
CA ALA A 691 3.05 -18.77 51.92
C ALA A 691 2.59 -17.46 51.24
N GLY A 692 3.47 -16.83 50.45
CA GLY A 692 3.11 -15.64 49.68
C GLY A 692 1.97 -15.88 48.68
N ILE A 693 1.95 -17.02 47.98
CA ILE A 693 0.82 -17.38 47.10
C ILE A 693 -0.46 -17.60 47.92
N GLU A 694 -0.37 -18.29 49.07
CA GLU A 694 -1.52 -18.52 49.93
C GLU A 694 -2.13 -17.22 50.45
N ASP A 695 -1.29 -16.27 50.88
CA ASP A 695 -1.73 -14.94 51.34
C ASP A 695 -2.47 -14.18 50.24
N VAL A 696 -1.96 -14.22 49.01
CA VAL A 696 -2.61 -13.55 47.86
C VAL A 696 -3.93 -14.24 47.50
N LEU A 697 -4.02 -15.56 47.58
CA LEU A 697 -5.28 -16.28 47.33
C LEU A 697 -6.34 -16.03 48.40
N ARG A 698 -5.95 -15.63 49.62
CA ARG A 698 -6.90 -15.15 50.63
C ARG A 698 -7.56 -13.83 50.21
N ILE A 699 -6.82 -12.94 49.53
CA ILE A 699 -7.35 -11.64 49.05
C ILE A 699 -8.55 -11.84 48.12
N VAL A 700 -8.50 -12.87 47.27
CA VAL A 700 -9.57 -13.20 46.31
C VAL A 700 -10.58 -14.22 46.85
N GLY A 701 -10.53 -14.54 48.15
CA GLY A 701 -11.47 -15.44 48.83
C GLY A 701 -11.40 -16.91 48.40
N VAL A 702 -10.31 -17.31 47.73
CA VAL A 702 -10.04 -18.69 47.29
C VAL A 702 -9.55 -19.53 48.46
N ILE A 703 -8.67 -18.97 49.31
CA ILE A 703 -8.30 -19.55 50.60
C ILE A 703 -9.07 -18.80 51.69
N ARG A 704 -9.66 -19.54 52.62
CA ARG A 704 -10.45 -18.99 53.74
C ARG A 704 -9.88 -19.43 55.07
N ASP A 705 -10.16 -18.68 56.13
CA ASP A 705 -9.72 -19.05 57.47
C ASP A 705 -10.43 -20.33 57.94
N ALA A 706 -9.76 -21.08 58.81
CA ALA A 706 -10.15 -22.45 59.21
C ALA A 706 -11.53 -22.58 59.89
N THR A 707 -12.22 -21.47 60.13
CA THR A 707 -13.58 -21.41 60.68
C THR A 707 -14.68 -21.49 59.60
N ASP A 708 -14.34 -21.34 58.33
CA ASP A 708 -15.26 -21.43 57.19
C ASP A 708 -15.21 -22.81 56.50
N THR A 709 -16.30 -23.22 55.85
CA THR A 709 -16.42 -24.50 55.14
C THR A 709 -15.66 -24.57 53.79
N GLY A 710 -14.57 -23.81 53.62
CA GLY A 710 -13.78 -23.70 52.39
C GLY A 710 -12.34 -24.21 52.50
N ALA A 711 -11.58 -24.13 51.40
CA ALA A 711 -10.17 -24.52 51.39
C ALA A 711 -9.31 -23.61 52.29
N ALA A 712 -8.65 -24.21 53.29
CA ALA A 712 -7.81 -23.49 54.27
C ALA A 712 -6.32 -23.41 53.89
N SER A 713 -5.92 -23.98 52.75
CA SER A 713 -4.54 -23.99 52.26
C SER A 713 -4.51 -24.24 50.76
N LEU A 714 -3.35 -24.01 50.13
CA LEU A 714 -3.17 -24.31 48.70
C LEU A 714 -3.41 -25.79 48.39
N ASP A 715 -3.02 -26.70 49.30
CA ASP A 715 -3.25 -28.14 49.17
C ASP A 715 -4.74 -28.49 49.21
N ALA A 716 -5.54 -27.75 49.99
CA ALA A 716 -6.99 -27.91 50.02
C ALA A 716 -7.63 -27.41 48.71
N VAL A 717 -7.21 -26.25 48.20
CA VAL A 717 -7.68 -25.70 46.91
C VAL A 717 -7.39 -26.68 45.77
N ALA A 718 -6.23 -27.35 45.79
CA ALA A 718 -5.86 -28.34 44.79
C ALA A 718 -6.80 -29.56 44.73
N ASN A 719 -7.61 -29.81 45.76
CA ASN A 719 -8.61 -30.89 45.73
C ASN A 719 -9.99 -30.43 45.22
N GLU A 720 -10.18 -29.13 45.02
CA GLU A 720 -11.43 -28.58 44.48
C GLU A 720 -11.53 -28.79 42.96
N PRO A 721 -12.73 -29.02 42.42
CA PRO A 721 -12.95 -29.05 40.97
C PRO A 721 -12.90 -27.63 40.36
N GLY A 722 -12.47 -27.52 39.10
CA GLY A 722 -12.46 -26.26 38.34
C GLY A 722 -11.09 -25.59 38.23
N ALA A 723 -11.07 -24.39 37.65
CA ALA A 723 -9.84 -23.71 37.23
C ALA A 723 -8.92 -23.34 38.41
N TRP A 724 -9.47 -23.00 39.59
CA TRP A 724 -8.69 -22.76 40.80
C TRP A 724 -7.99 -24.02 41.33
N GLY A 725 -8.66 -25.17 41.29
CA GLY A 725 -8.07 -26.44 41.68
C GLY A 725 -6.96 -26.89 40.72
N GLU A 726 -7.14 -26.71 39.41
CA GLU A 726 -6.08 -26.97 38.43
C GLU A 726 -4.88 -26.04 38.60
N PHE A 727 -5.12 -24.75 38.87
CA PHE A 727 -4.08 -23.77 39.17
C PHE A 727 -3.26 -24.21 40.39
N ALA A 728 -3.93 -24.54 41.50
CA ALA A 728 -3.28 -24.94 42.74
C ALA A 728 -2.47 -26.24 42.58
N LYS A 729 -3.02 -27.26 41.89
CA LYS A 729 -2.27 -28.49 41.56
C LYS A 729 -0.97 -28.19 40.81
N ARG A 730 -1.02 -27.26 39.86
CA ARG A 730 0.12 -26.94 39.00
C ARG A 730 1.19 -26.14 39.74
N ILE A 731 0.78 -25.16 40.55
CA ILE A 731 1.71 -24.44 41.45
C ILE A 731 2.37 -25.40 42.41
N ILE A 732 1.62 -26.27 43.09
CA ILE A 732 2.20 -27.25 44.02
C ILE A 732 3.19 -28.16 43.30
N GLY A 733 2.84 -28.64 42.10
CA GLY A 733 3.75 -29.43 41.27
C GLY A 733 5.05 -28.68 40.94
N MET A 734 4.98 -27.38 40.65
CA MET A 734 6.17 -26.56 40.38
C MET A 734 7.01 -26.36 41.64
N LEU A 735 6.39 -26.00 42.77
CA LEU A 735 7.05 -25.79 44.05
C LEU A 735 7.74 -27.06 44.56
N ASN A 736 7.07 -28.21 44.47
CA ASN A 736 7.65 -29.53 44.82
C ASN A 736 8.86 -29.89 43.94
N ASN A 737 8.91 -29.38 42.71
CA ASN A 737 10.03 -29.52 41.80
C ASN A 737 11.11 -28.42 41.98
N GLY A 738 11.01 -27.60 43.04
CA GLY A 738 11.94 -26.51 43.35
C GLY A 738 11.86 -25.32 42.40
N ILE A 739 10.81 -25.24 41.59
CA ILE A 739 10.56 -24.13 40.66
C ILE A 739 9.87 -23.03 41.44
N VAL A 740 10.58 -21.92 41.65
CA VAL A 740 10.14 -20.80 42.50
C VAL A 740 10.19 -19.45 41.77
N ARG A 741 10.71 -19.43 40.54
CA ARG A 741 10.86 -18.21 39.74
C ARG A 741 10.27 -18.35 38.34
N ILE A 742 9.84 -17.22 37.81
CA ILE A 742 9.46 -17.02 36.42
C ILE A 742 10.31 -15.89 35.82
N ASP A 743 10.82 -16.13 34.62
CA ASP A 743 11.67 -15.24 33.86
C ASP A 743 10.95 -14.83 32.56
N PHE A 744 10.73 -13.53 32.34
CA PHE A 744 10.17 -13.01 31.09
C PHE A 744 11.27 -12.51 30.16
N ILE A 745 11.31 -13.03 28.93
CA ILE A 745 12.33 -12.69 27.93
C ILE A 745 12.15 -11.22 27.50
N ASN A 746 13.22 -10.42 27.60
CA ASN A 746 13.22 -9.05 27.13
C ASN A 746 13.04 -9.02 25.61
N GLY A 747 11.97 -8.38 25.12
CA GLY A 747 11.58 -8.44 23.71
C GLY A 747 10.38 -9.34 23.41
N SER A 748 9.83 -10.08 24.39
CA SER A 748 8.67 -10.95 24.16
C SER A 748 7.36 -10.17 24.02
N ALA A 749 6.39 -10.77 23.34
CA ALA A 749 5.05 -10.20 23.21
C ALA A 749 4.32 -10.12 24.55
N LEU A 750 4.56 -11.06 25.47
CA LEU A 750 3.96 -11.10 26.82
C LEU A 750 4.25 -9.83 27.63
N ILE A 751 5.40 -9.20 27.44
CA ILE A 751 5.77 -7.95 28.13
C ILE A 751 5.76 -6.75 27.19
N GLY A 752 5.14 -6.87 26.01
CA GLY A 752 4.98 -5.77 25.05
C GLY A 752 6.29 -5.31 24.39
N GLY A 753 7.26 -6.22 24.20
CA GLY A 753 8.50 -5.96 23.45
C GLY A 753 9.72 -5.70 24.34
N LYS A 754 10.72 -4.99 23.80
CA LYS A 754 11.98 -4.73 24.49
C LYS A 754 11.83 -3.57 25.47
N ARG A 755 12.25 -3.74 26.72
CA ARG A 755 12.14 -2.75 27.80
C ARG A 755 13.47 -2.61 28.58
N ASP A 756 13.67 -1.42 29.16
CA ASP A 756 14.80 -1.13 30.06
C ASP A 756 14.49 -1.47 31.52
N SER A 757 13.20 -1.49 31.88
CA SER A 757 12.67 -2.00 33.14
C SER A 757 11.31 -2.65 32.92
N PHE A 758 10.96 -3.63 33.76
CA PHE A 758 9.64 -4.25 33.79
C PHE A 758 9.30 -4.62 35.24
N LEU A 759 8.15 -4.18 35.72
CA LEU A 759 7.70 -4.30 37.11
C LEU A 759 8.78 -3.84 38.11
N GLY A 760 9.44 -2.72 37.80
CA GLY A 760 10.51 -2.14 38.61
C GLY A 760 11.86 -2.88 38.58
N LYS A 761 11.98 -4.00 37.85
CA LYS A 761 13.24 -4.76 37.72
C LYS A 761 13.92 -4.42 36.39
N LYS A 762 15.27 -4.36 36.41
CA LYS A 762 16.10 -4.22 35.20
C LYS A 762 16.37 -5.61 34.60
N PRO A 763 16.49 -5.73 33.26
CA PRO A 763 16.75 -7.01 32.63
C PRO A 763 18.18 -7.46 32.93
N SER A 764 18.37 -8.77 33.06
CA SER A 764 19.69 -9.39 33.25
C SER A 764 19.85 -10.57 32.31
N LYS A 765 21.10 -10.91 31.95
CA LYS A 765 21.38 -12.07 31.10
C LYS A 765 21.28 -13.34 31.93
N LEU A 766 20.26 -14.15 31.66
CA LEU A 766 20.01 -15.37 32.43
C LEU A 766 20.58 -16.60 31.75
N ARG A 767 21.34 -17.40 32.51
CA ARG A 767 21.90 -18.67 32.03
C ARG A 767 20.82 -19.69 31.65
N SER A 768 19.69 -19.68 32.38
CA SER A 768 18.50 -20.51 32.11
C SER A 768 17.91 -20.30 30.71
N LEU A 769 18.17 -19.15 30.10
CA LEU A 769 17.66 -18.76 28.78
C LEU A 769 18.76 -18.69 27.71
N GLY A 770 19.90 -19.35 27.92
CA GLY A 770 21.02 -19.34 26.98
C GLY A 770 21.68 -17.96 26.83
N GLY A 771 21.64 -17.13 27.88
CA GLY A 771 22.27 -15.80 27.90
C GLY A 771 21.41 -14.67 27.33
N LYS A 772 20.12 -14.92 27.05
CA LYS A 772 19.16 -13.88 26.69
C LYS A 772 18.89 -12.94 27.87
N GLU A 773 18.61 -11.67 27.56
CA GLU A 773 18.15 -10.69 28.53
C GLU A 773 16.72 -11.01 28.96
N ALA A 774 16.46 -11.03 30.28
CA ALA A 774 15.16 -11.33 30.84
C ALA A 774 14.95 -10.67 32.21
N PHE A 775 13.69 -10.55 32.61
CA PHE A 775 13.24 -10.04 33.90
C PHE A 775 12.82 -11.20 34.78
N SER A 776 13.39 -11.30 35.99
CA SER A 776 13.21 -12.45 36.87
C SER A 776 12.42 -12.10 38.12
N PHE A 777 11.39 -12.90 38.40
CA PHE A 777 10.48 -12.72 39.55
C PHE A 777 10.28 -14.03 40.28
N THR A 778 9.94 -13.98 41.57
CA THR A 778 9.38 -15.14 42.25
C THR A 778 7.92 -15.32 41.83
N LEU A 779 7.40 -16.54 41.94
CA LEU A 779 6.04 -16.83 41.48
C LEU A 779 4.98 -16.02 42.25
N ASP A 780 5.15 -15.87 43.56
CA ASP A 780 4.30 -15.06 44.42
C ASP A 780 4.30 -13.57 44.01
N GLU A 781 5.44 -12.98 43.67
CA GLU A 781 5.54 -11.58 43.21
C GLU A 781 4.63 -11.30 41.99
N ILE A 782 4.66 -12.19 40.99
CA ILE A 782 3.87 -12.00 39.75
C ILE A 782 2.40 -12.35 39.97
N ILE A 783 2.10 -13.41 40.70
CA ILE A 783 0.72 -13.80 41.02
C ILE A 783 0.04 -12.68 41.81
N ASN A 784 0.74 -12.11 42.80
CA ASN A 784 0.28 -10.95 43.57
C ASN A 784 0.01 -9.74 42.68
N ALA A 785 0.92 -9.42 41.77
CA ALA A 785 0.77 -8.28 40.86
C ALA A 785 -0.49 -8.43 39.97
N ILE A 786 -0.73 -9.62 39.42
CA ILE A 786 -1.90 -9.91 38.57
C ILE A 786 -3.20 -9.85 39.39
N ILE A 787 -3.22 -10.46 40.57
CA ILE A 787 -4.40 -10.52 41.44
C ILE A 787 -4.79 -9.13 41.91
N ASN A 788 -3.85 -8.34 42.43
CA ASN A 788 -4.15 -6.98 42.91
C ASN A 788 -4.71 -6.09 41.79
N ALA A 789 -4.17 -6.19 40.58
CA ALA A 789 -4.69 -5.41 39.46
C ALA A 789 -6.09 -5.86 39.00
N SER A 790 -6.38 -7.17 39.10
CA SER A 790 -7.70 -7.72 38.73
C SER A 790 -8.79 -7.42 39.76
N VAL A 791 -8.43 -7.30 41.05
CA VAL A 791 -9.36 -6.92 42.13
C VAL A 791 -9.74 -5.44 42.03
N ILE A 792 -8.82 -4.57 41.62
CA ILE A 792 -9.08 -3.13 41.43
C ILE A 792 -10.05 -2.89 40.26
N GLU A 793 -9.95 -3.63 39.16
CA GLU A 793 -10.92 -3.53 38.03
C GLU A 793 -12.34 -4.01 38.40
N GLY A 794 -12.50 -4.92 39.36
CA GLY A 794 -13.81 -5.46 39.76
C GLY A 794 -14.60 -4.58 40.76
N GLY A 795 -13.98 -3.53 41.31
CA GLY A 795 -14.58 -2.69 42.35
C GLY A 795 -15.45 -1.53 41.84
N GLU A 796 -15.39 -1.18 40.55
CA GLU A 796 -16.12 -0.03 40.00
C GLU A 796 -17.52 -0.37 39.43
N ASP A 797 -17.87 -1.65 39.25
CA ASP A 797 -19.16 -2.08 38.67
C ASP A 797 -20.21 -2.55 39.72
N GLY A 798 -19.98 -2.29 41.01
CA GLY A 798 -20.76 -2.84 42.13
C GLY A 798 -21.84 -1.94 42.76
N GLY A 799 -22.28 -0.87 42.10
CA GLY A 799 -23.21 0.10 42.71
C GLY A 799 -24.25 0.65 41.75
N GLU A 800 -25.29 -0.15 41.47
CA GLU A 800 -26.69 0.23 41.21
C GLU A 800 -27.35 -0.82 40.31
N GLY A 801 -28.23 -1.65 40.89
CA GLY A 801 -28.95 -2.67 40.14
C GLY A 801 -29.86 -3.55 40.98
N GLY A 802 -30.41 -3.05 42.09
CA GLY A 802 -31.52 -3.71 42.78
C GLY A 802 -32.82 -3.44 42.03
N VAL A 803 -33.15 -4.32 41.08
CA VAL A 803 -34.49 -4.32 40.46
C VAL A 803 -35.43 -5.04 41.42
N ASP A 804 -36.24 -4.24 42.09
CA ASP A 804 -37.36 -4.67 42.93
C ASP A 804 -38.50 -5.14 42.01
N SER A 805 -38.79 -6.45 42.05
CA SER A 805 -39.93 -7.05 41.37
C SER A 805 -41.01 -7.38 42.40
N GLY A 806 -41.99 -6.49 42.56
CA GLY A 806 -43.16 -6.70 43.39
C GLY A 806 -44.40 -6.02 42.80
N GLN A 807 -45.21 -6.79 42.07
CA GLN A 807 -46.58 -6.43 41.72
C GLN A 807 -47.43 -6.29 42.99
N THR A 808 -48.23 -5.21 43.09
CA THR A 808 -49.66 -5.23 43.45
C THR A 808 -50.22 -3.80 43.46
N GLY A 809 -51.40 -3.60 42.85
CA GLY A 809 -52.25 -2.42 43.05
C GLY A 809 -52.40 -1.54 41.83
#